data_AF-A0A2N2TQQ1-F1
#
_entry.id   AF-A0A2N2TQQ1-F1
#
_cell.length_a   1.000
_cell.length_b   1.000
_cell.length_c   1.000
_cell.angle_alpha   90.00
_cell.angle_beta   90.00
_cell.angle_gamma   90.00
#
_symmetry.space_group_name_H-M   'P 1'
#
loop_
_entity.id
_entity.type
_entity.pdbx_description
1 polymer ?
#
loop_
_entity_poly.entity_id
_entity_poly.type
_entity_poly.pdbx_seq_one_letter_code
_entity_poly.pdbx_strand_id
1 'polypeptide(L)'
;MTKKNQDTTRHTGNVRRWTSSVLAAAILGLAGSAYAGKIISVPSASGAPGFGGWNLGNVKVLLNGTGSRFDPVTGAYLFGSDSDFTYQANMFDRIGTMMGIVLAKDWPVGEPAGIKIVNDDPNAKQDKPANCIMATSYLKDHYLDSAEPRQVVCSSPFQTHKRFKVAMLPSTVDGQGSESIDLVFNVAPEAGERTYEMYQKINNWTGRRLAGFKVEVGFGVGDAFQRASAVGATEHLNIAVPSNLWSPTQLATFSAGLFGPVDKHTGEVGFFDPDTRAGFYIDEYVAGDQPLTDTLTATRPLPSDYPNVPTGIGAASAQFGPWLPNSMLPTGIFFDDDGNPDTDAALVAWYGYNPATGGLGWMRGARESFAAIPATEIQAMGANLSYTSGVIDDLVNVGLNYVVRIGDVATFPTTANNTFTIRVTPAADTSGSPAPMFVGVQPNPLLVYSSSVGAVRLDPQPTFAIGGLLTARVGDKDLNTDPLVAEAVTVRISTSSGLQDNLTLVEQGPNRGVFAAILPDAYSNVLPGTVVTMSYTDASASTVRTASTTAQGAPVPILSDVSITNLAVPTTVLDGQSRTLMLSIANDKQAAAPATGEVLLTGTDGSEFRAAFSELRAGGKRKFSFRWTARLADPRTPATVEWRASVIVDGQTVDGIDASYTTQVLVKPGKNAR
;
A
#
# COMPACT_ATOMS: atom_id res chain seq x y z
N MET A 1 35.06 15.93 -15.80
CA MET A 1 35.06 15.77 -14.34
C MET A 1 33.66 15.40 -13.90
N THR A 2 33.51 14.15 -13.49
CA THR A 2 32.29 13.37 -13.30
C THR A 2 31.60 13.73 -11.98
N LYS A 3 30.40 14.32 -12.04
CA LYS A 3 29.47 14.43 -10.90
C LYS A 3 28.40 13.34 -11.04
N LYS A 4 28.43 12.36 -10.14
CA LYS A 4 27.34 11.42 -9.85
C LYS A 4 26.21 12.21 -9.20
N ASN A 5 25.15 12.53 -9.95
CA ASN A 5 23.84 12.87 -9.37
C ASN A 5 23.06 11.56 -9.28
N GLN A 6 23.14 10.90 -8.12
CA GLN A 6 22.12 9.94 -7.68
C GLN A 6 21.16 10.73 -6.79
N ASP A 7 20.16 11.35 -7.42
CA ASP A 7 19.06 11.97 -6.71
C ASP A 7 17.92 10.94 -6.67
N THR A 8 17.92 10.14 -5.60
CA THR A 8 16.84 9.21 -5.28
C THR A 8 15.86 9.93 -4.36
N THR A 9 15.00 10.78 -4.92
CA THR A 9 13.77 11.18 -4.23
C THR A 9 12.84 9.97 -4.17
N ARG A 10 13.09 9.11 -3.18
CA ARG A 10 12.24 7.97 -2.81
C ARG A 10 10.97 8.52 -2.18
N HIS A 11 9.83 7.92 -2.55
CA HIS A 11 8.57 8.10 -1.84
C HIS A 11 8.76 7.72 -0.37
N THR A 12 8.87 8.72 0.50
CA THR A 12 8.73 8.54 1.94
C THR A 12 7.24 8.51 2.25
N GLY A 13 6.60 7.35 2.08
CA GLY A 13 5.35 7.09 2.76
C GLY A 13 5.60 7.08 4.26
N ASN A 14 4.79 7.81 5.03
CA ASN A 14 4.85 7.85 6.49
C ASN A 14 4.75 6.42 7.06
N VAL A 15 5.87 5.88 7.54
CA VAL A 15 5.86 4.65 8.35
C VAL A 15 6.24 5.00 9.77
N ARG A 16 5.32 4.68 10.69
CA ARG A 16 5.44 4.75 12.15
C ARG A 16 6.85 4.39 12.62
N ARG A 17 7.62 5.37 13.12
CA ARG A 17 8.75 5.09 14.02
C ARG A 17 8.18 4.72 15.38
N TRP A 18 7.88 3.44 15.58
CA TRP A 18 7.64 2.88 16.90
C TRP A 18 8.92 2.99 17.72
N THR A 19 9.01 3.97 18.61
CA THR A 19 9.98 3.93 19.71
C THR A 19 9.45 2.99 20.78
N SER A 20 9.63 1.70 20.58
CA SER A 20 9.59 0.67 21.62
C SER A 20 10.42 -0.53 21.16
N SER A 21 11.61 -0.65 21.74
CA SER A 21 12.44 -1.84 21.92
C SER A 21 12.24 -3.02 20.95
N VAL A 22 13.16 -3.17 20.00
CA VAL A 22 13.63 -4.43 19.39
C VAL A 22 12.52 -5.49 19.15
N LEU A 23 11.74 -5.30 18.09
CA LEU A 23 11.14 -6.44 17.41
C LEU A 23 11.73 -6.49 16.00
N ALA A 24 12.81 -7.26 15.84
CA ALA A 24 13.16 -7.80 14.54
C ALA A 24 11.98 -8.71 14.13
N ALA A 25 11.08 -8.19 13.30
CA ALA A 25 9.90 -8.91 12.85
C ALA A 25 10.35 -10.06 11.94
N ALA A 26 10.68 -11.21 12.55
CA ALA A 26 10.78 -12.47 11.85
C ALA A 26 9.35 -12.95 11.56
N ILE A 27 8.72 -12.35 10.55
CA ILE A 27 7.45 -12.87 10.03
C ILE A 27 7.83 -14.03 9.11
N LEU A 28 7.74 -15.25 9.65
CA LEU A 28 7.55 -16.44 8.82
C LEU A 28 6.27 -16.19 8.04
N GLY A 29 6.39 -15.91 6.73
CA GLY A 29 5.26 -15.55 5.89
C GLY A 29 4.07 -16.46 6.15
N LEU A 30 2.92 -15.86 6.48
CA LEU A 30 1.64 -16.57 6.59
C LEU A 30 1.19 -17.17 5.24
N ALA A 31 1.97 -17.01 4.17
CA ALA A 31 1.86 -17.77 2.92
C ALA A 31 2.30 -19.23 3.13
N GLY A 32 1.51 -19.97 3.92
CA GLY A 32 1.59 -21.42 4.05
C GLY A 32 1.28 -22.10 2.72
N SER A 33 2.29 -22.21 1.86
CA SER A 33 2.60 -23.29 0.92
C SER A 33 3.30 -22.71 -0.31
N ALA A 34 4.45 -23.27 -0.66
CA ALA A 34 5.19 -23.01 -1.90
C ALA A 34 4.43 -23.40 -3.19
N TYR A 35 3.10 -23.56 -3.12
CA TYR A 35 2.21 -23.99 -4.20
C TYR A 35 1.07 -23.01 -4.48
N ALA A 36 0.77 -22.04 -3.59
CA ALA A 36 -0.41 -21.18 -3.71
C ALA A 36 -0.28 -20.03 -4.74
N GLY A 37 0.90 -19.79 -5.34
CA GLY A 37 1.12 -18.59 -6.15
C GLY A 37 1.51 -18.81 -7.61
N LYS A 38 1.63 -20.05 -8.11
CA LYS A 38 1.92 -20.25 -9.55
C LYS A 38 0.70 -19.87 -10.39
N ILE A 39 0.97 -19.46 -11.62
CA ILE A 39 -0.06 -19.43 -12.65
C ILE A 39 -0.44 -20.88 -12.92
N ILE A 40 -1.73 -21.20 -12.86
CA ILE A 40 -2.28 -22.54 -13.07
C ILE A 40 -3.18 -22.48 -14.31
N SER A 41 -3.51 -23.62 -14.89
CA SER A 41 -4.50 -23.69 -16.00
C SER A 41 -5.78 -24.42 -15.58
N VAL A 42 -5.82 -25.03 -14.38
CA VAL A 42 -6.96 -25.73 -13.78
C VAL A 42 -7.41 -25.04 -12.47
N PRO A 43 -8.71 -25.06 -12.10
CA PRO A 43 -9.19 -24.43 -10.86
C PRO A 43 -8.57 -25.03 -9.59
N SER A 44 -8.13 -24.17 -8.67
CA SER A 44 -7.70 -24.60 -7.33
C SER A 44 -8.89 -24.63 -6.36
N ALA A 45 -8.94 -25.63 -5.48
CA ALA A 45 -10.04 -25.77 -4.52
C ALA A 45 -10.03 -24.73 -3.38
N SER A 46 -8.95 -23.95 -3.23
CA SER A 46 -8.77 -23.02 -2.09
C SER A 46 -8.75 -21.54 -2.47
N GLY A 47 -8.57 -21.17 -3.75
CA GLY A 47 -8.61 -19.76 -4.23
C GLY A 47 -7.65 -18.80 -3.50
N ALA A 48 -6.69 -19.33 -2.72
CA ALA A 48 -5.86 -18.52 -1.84
C ALA A 48 -4.83 -17.76 -2.68
N PRO A 49 -4.71 -16.42 -2.52
CA PRO A 49 -3.66 -15.66 -3.17
C PRO A 49 -2.29 -16.13 -2.65
N GLY A 50 -1.28 -16.20 -3.53
CA GLY A 50 -0.01 -16.79 -3.13
C GLY A 50 1.23 -16.22 -3.81
N PHE A 51 2.37 -16.65 -3.24
CA PHE A 51 3.73 -16.33 -3.66
C PHE A 51 4.31 -17.43 -4.57
N GLY A 52 5.21 -17.07 -5.48
CA GLY A 52 5.97 -18.02 -6.32
C GLY A 52 5.58 -18.05 -7.81
N GLY A 53 4.56 -17.30 -8.23
CA GLY A 53 4.21 -17.17 -9.65
C GLY A 53 5.08 -16.18 -10.40
N TRP A 54 5.55 -15.12 -9.73
CA TRP A 54 6.59 -14.29 -10.30
C TRP A 54 7.95 -14.99 -10.15
N ASN A 55 8.66 -15.19 -11.26
CA ASN A 55 9.95 -15.83 -11.27
C ASN A 55 11.04 -14.82 -10.91
N LEU A 56 11.82 -15.13 -9.88
CA LEU A 56 12.85 -14.23 -9.35
C LEU A 56 14.25 -14.50 -9.92
N GLY A 57 14.37 -15.34 -10.96
CA GLY A 57 15.66 -15.74 -11.54
C GLY A 57 16.46 -14.58 -12.15
N ASN A 58 15.77 -13.55 -12.66
CA ASN A 58 16.38 -12.31 -13.13
C ASN A 58 16.06 -11.11 -12.21
N VAL A 59 15.67 -11.38 -10.96
CA VAL A 59 15.19 -10.35 -10.02
C VAL A 59 15.99 -10.38 -8.73
N LYS A 60 16.34 -9.19 -8.22
CA LYS A 60 16.88 -9.03 -6.87
C LYS A 60 15.94 -8.20 -6.02
N VAL A 61 15.33 -8.83 -5.01
CA VAL A 61 14.53 -8.14 -3.99
C VAL A 61 15.48 -7.49 -2.98
N LEU A 62 15.35 -6.19 -2.79
CA LEU A 62 16.12 -5.38 -1.86
C LEU A 62 15.18 -4.82 -0.79
N LEU A 63 15.53 -5.06 0.46
CA LEU A 63 14.87 -4.47 1.62
C LEU A 63 15.78 -3.39 2.21
N ASN A 64 15.20 -2.30 2.70
CA ASN A 64 15.91 -1.29 3.46
C ASN A 64 16.42 -1.86 4.80
N GLY A 65 17.50 -1.30 5.35
CA GLY A 65 18.07 -1.67 6.64
C GLY A 65 19.25 -2.64 6.57
N THR A 66 20.18 -2.48 7.51
CA THR A 66 21.34 -3.34 7.69
C THR A 66 20.92 -4.73 8.16
N GLY A 67 21.36 -5.76 7.44
CA GLY A 67 21.02 -7.16 7.77
C GLY A 67 19.63 -7.61 7.30
N SER A 68 18.90 -6.74 6.60
CA SER A 68 17.66 -7.12 5.95
C SER A 68 17.89 -8.18 4.87
N ARG A 69 16.97 -9.14 4.75
CA ARG A 69 17.09 -10.25 3.81
C ARG A 69 15.73 -10.72 3.29
N PHE A 70 15.73 -11.19 2.05
CA PHE A 70 14.61 -11.86 1.40
C PHE A 70 15.07 -13.25 0.95
N ASP A 71 14.30 -14.28 1.24
CA ASP A 71 14.51 -15.63 0.73
C ASP A 71 13.61 -15.85 -0.49
N PRO A 72 14.17 -15.93 -1.72
CA PRO A 72 13.38 -16.09 -2.93
C PRO A 72 12.75 -17.47 -3.08
N VAL A 73 13.17 -18.47 -2.30
CA VAL A 73 12.60 -19.82 -2.34
C VAL A 73 11.36 -19.92 -1.47
N THR A 74 11.43 -19.35 -0.27
CA THR A 74 10.35 -19.46 0.72
C THR A 74 9.45 -18.23 0.77
N GLY A 75 9.89 -17.09 0.21
CA GLY A 75 9.23 -15.79 0.37
C GLY A 75 9.45 -15.16 1.75
N ALA A 76 10.21 -15.81 2.65
CA ALA A 76 10.47 -15.29 3.99
C ALA A 76 11.35 -14.03 3.93
N TYR A 77 11.10 -13.07 4.81
CA TYR A 77 11.91 -11.86 4.87
C TYR A 77 12.12 -11.38 6.30
N LEU A 78 13.17 -10.57 6.47
CA LEU A 78 13.49 -9.88 7.71
C LEU A 78 13.93 -8.47 7.37
N PHE A 79 13.37 -7.48 8.04
CA PHE A 79 13.90 -6.12 8.07
C PHE A 79 14.90 -5.95 9.23
N GLY A 80 16.00 -5.26 8.96
CA GLY A 80 16.95 -4.80 9.96
C GLY A 80 16.30 -3.82 10.94
N SER A 81 16.89 -3.68 12.12
CA SER A 81 16.39 -2.78 13.16
C SER A 81 16.45 -1.29 12.79
N ASP A 82 17.28 -0.95 11.80
CA ASP A 82 17.46 0.38 11.22
C ASP A 82 16.63 0.60 9.95
N SER A 83 15.79 -0.38 9.56
CA SER A 83 14.95 -0.30 8.37
C SER A 83 13.83 0.72 8.52
N ASP A 84 13.51 1.40 7.42
CA ASP A 84 12.26 2.17 7.24
C ASP A 84 11.10 1.32 6.68
N PHE A 85 11.29 0.00 6.60
CA PHE A 85 10.36 -0.99 6.07
C PHE A 85 10.03 -0.88 4.57
N THR A 86 10.82 -0.09 3.83
CA THR A 86 10.69 0.00 2.36
C THR A 86 11.39 -1.14 1.64
N TYR A 87 10.89 -1.50 0.46
CA TYR A 87 11.53 -2.49 -0.40
C TYR A 87 11.37 -2.16 -1.89
N GLN A 88 12.19 -2.79 -2.72
CA GLN A 88 12.09 -2.73 -4.18
C GLN A 88 12.59 -4.04 -4.80
N ALA A 89 12.13 -4.36 -6.00
CA ALA A 89 12.65 -5.52 -6.74
C ALA A 89 13.27 -5.10 -8.07
N ASN A 90 14.59 -5.27 -8.17
CA ASN A 90 15.37 -4.86 -9.33
C ASN A 90 15.37 -5.98 -10.36
N MET A 91 15.04 -5.65 -11.61
CA MET A 91 15.02 -6.58 -12.74
C MET A 91 16.26 -6.41 -13.60
N PHE A 92 16.88 -7.52 -13.96
CA PHE A 92 18.10 -7.55 -14.76
C PHE A 92 17.88 -8.27 -16.08
N ASP A 93 18.63 -7.85 -17.10
CA ASP A 93 18.79 -8.63 -18.33
C ASP A 93 19.73 -9.83 -18.11
N ARG A 94 20.04 -10.56 -19.20
CA ARG A 94 20.91 -11.73 -19.14
C ARG A 94 22.39 -11.42 -18.85
N ILE A 95 22.85 -10.20 -19.15
CA ILE A 95 24.25 -9.79 -18.94
C ILE A 95 24.43 -9.06 -17.60
N GLY A 96 23.36 -8.88 -16.82
CA GLY A 96 23.38 -8.28 -15.49
C GLY A 96 23.15 -6.77 -15.48
N THR A 97 22.68 -6.19 -16.59
CA THR A 97 22.25 -4.78 -16.65
C THR A 97 20.90 -4.65 -15.96
N MET A 98 20.76 -3.68 -15.05
CA MET A 98 19.47 -3.37 -14.43
C MET A 98 18.58 -2.65 -15.44
N MET A 99 17.45 -3.26 -15.79
CA MET A 99 16.53 -2.74 -16.81
C MET A 99 15.32 -2.03 -16.19
N GLY A 100 14.91 -2.47 -15.00
CA GLY A 100 13.72 -1.94 -14.36
C GLY A 100 13.66 -2.18 -12.86
N ILE A 101 12.72 -1.51 -12.21
CA ILE A 101 12.40 -1.71 -10.79
C ILE A 101 10.89 -1.94 -10.68
N VAL A 102 10.51 -3.03 -10.01
CA VAL A 102 9.13 -3.22 -9.55
C VAL A 102 8.97 -2.53 -8.19
N LEU A 103 7.96 -1.66 -8.12
CA LEU A 103 7.55 -0.96 -6.91
C LEU A 103 6.12 -1.37 -6.56
N ALA A 104 5.89 -1.69 -5.30
CA ALA A 104 4.56 -1.96 -4.75
C ALA A 104 4.38 -1.14 -3.46
N LYS A 105 3.32 -1.38 -2.70
CA LYS A 105 3.15 -0.72 -1.41
C LYS A 105 4.12 -1.31 -0.39
N ASP A 106 4.75 -0.44 0.38
CA ASP A 106 5.65 -0.81 1.46
C ASP A 106 4.89 -1.47 2.62
N TRP A 107 5.63 -2.10 3.52
CA TRP A 107 5.07 -2.76 4.69
C TRP A 107 4.43 -1.73 5.64
N PRO A 108 3.30 -2.04 6.32
CA PRO A 108 2.57 -3.32 6.32
C PRO A 108 1.48 -3.42 5.25
N VAL A 109 1.32 -2.40 4.40
CA VAL A 109 0.28 -2.34 3.37
C VAL A 109 0.55 -3.35 2.26
N GLY A 110 1.83 -3.60 1.95
CA GLY A 110 2.24 -4.69 1.08
C GLY A 110 3.46 -5.44 1.57
N GLU A 111 3.70 -6.61 0.97
CA GLU A 111 4.79 -7.51 1.35
C GLU A 111 5.85 -7.67 0.24
N PRO A 112 7.13 -7.91 0.61
CA PRO A 112 8.23 -8.12 -0.32
C PRO A 112 7.99 -9.17 -1.42
N ALA A 113 8.76 -8.94 -2.50
CA ALA A 113 8.56 -9.31 -3.91
C ALA A 113 7.67 -8.35 -4.70
N GLY A 114 6.54 -7.87 -4.16
CA GLY A 114 5.75 -6.82 -4.81
C GLY A 114 4.74 -7.30 -5.87
N ILE A 115 4.80 -8.56 -6.33
CA ILE A 115 3.87 -9.15 -7.31
C ILE A 115 3.37 -10.51 -6.81
N LYS A 116 2.06 -10.73 -6.92
CA LYS A 116 1.38 -12.01 -6.63
C LYS A 116 0.43 -12.42 -7.74
N ILE A 117 0.06 -13.69 -7.71
CA ILE A 117 -0.96 -14.29 -8.57
C ILE A 117 -2.17 -14.63 -7.73
N VAL A 118 -3.36 -14.29 -8.24
CA VAL A 118 -4.65 -14.69 -7.67
C VAL A 118 -5.36 -15.56 -8.69
N ASN A 119 -5.81 -16.72 -8.24
CA ASN A 119 -6.54 -17.70 -9.03
C ASN A 119 -7.96 -17.84 -8.49
N ASP A 120 -8.93 -17.97 -9.38
CA ASP A 120 -10.31 -18.36 -9.05
C ASP A 120 -11.00 -17.47 -7.99
N ASP A 121 -10.84 -16.14 -8.08
CA ASP A 121 -11.56 -15.21 -7.21
C ASP A 121 -13.07 -15.38 -7.39
N PRO A 122 -13.79 -15.91 -6.38
CA PRO A 122 -15.20 -16.27 -6.51
C PRO A 122 -16.11 -15.04 -6.62
N ASN A 123 -15.59 -13.86 -6.25
CA ASN A 123 -16.33 -12.60 -6.25
C ASN A 123 -16.00 -11.74 -7.48
N ALA A 124 -15.16 -12.23 -8.40
CA ALA A 124 -14.96 -11.58 -9.68
C ALA A 124 -16.30 -11.52 -10.43
N LYS A 125 -16.64 -10.32 -10.93
CA LYS A 125 -17.88 -10.11 -11.68
C LYS A 125 -17.82 -10.90 -12.99
N GLN A 126 -18.98 -11.39 -13.46
CA GLN A 126 -19.09 -12.28 -14.62
C GLN A 126 -18.44 -11.75 -15.91
N ASP A 127 -18.29 -10.44 -16.04
CA ASP A 127 -17.61 -9.80 -17.16
C ASP A 127 -16.08 -9.86 -17.03
N LYS A 128 -15.50 -9.87 -15.83
CA LYS A 128 -14.05 -9.83 -15.62
C LYS A 128 -13.43 -11.22 -15.37
N PRO A 129 -12.15 -11.43 -15.73
CA PRO A 129 -11.44 -12.64 -15.34
C PRO A 129 -11.40 -12.82 -13.82
N ALA A 130 -11.65 -14.04 -13.35
CA ALA A 130 -11.50 -14.42 -11.94
C ALA A 130 -10.03 -14.61 -11.53
N ASN A 131 -9.10 -14.55 -12.48
CA ASN A 131 -7.66 -14.66 -12.22
C ASN A 131 -6.98 -13.34 -12.54
N CYS A 132 -5.96 -12.99 -11.77
CA CYS A 132 -5.22 -11.76 -11.99
C CYS A 132 -3.76 -11.83 -11.52
N ILE A 133 -2.94 -11.00 -12.14
CA ILE A 133 -1.54 -10.73 -11.76
C ILE A 133 -1.51 -9.31 -11.18
N MET A 134 -1.09 -9.18 -9.92
CA MET A 134 -1.33 -7.93 -9.17
C MET A 134 -0.30 -7.70 -8.07
N ALA A 135 -0.36 -6.54 -7.42
CA ALA A 135 0.53 -6.21 -6.31
C ALA A 135 0.27 -7.07 -5.06
N THR A 136 1.31 -7.30 -4.26
CA THR A 136 1.25 -7.94 -2.94
C THR A 136 0.68 -7.00 -1.86
N SER A 137 -0.56 -6.54 -2.01
CA SER A 137 -1.21 -5.62 -1.07
C SER A 137 -2.29 -6.25 -0.18
N TYR A 138 -2.57 -5.55 0.92
CA TYR A 138 -3.59 -5.87 1.92
C TYR A 138 -4.67 -4.78 1.99
N LEU A 139 -5.88 -5.17 2.40
CA LEU A 139 -7.00 -4.26 2.56
C LEU A 139 -6.75 -3.31 3.73
N LYS A 140 -7.27 -2.08 3.61
CA LYS A 140 -7.27 -1.10 4.70
C LYS A 140 -7.87 -1.73 5.96
N ASP A 141 -7.30 -1.40 7.12
CA ASP A 141 -7.65 -1.93 8.45
C ASP A 141 -7.37 -3.43 8.66
N HIS A 142 -6.87 -4.11 7.62
CA HIS A 142 -6.52 -5.53 7.60
C HIS A 142 -5.12 -5.75 7.02
N TYR A 143 -4.19 -4.85 7.35
CA TYR A 143 -2.79 -4.92 6.93
C TYR A 143 -2.07 -6.14 7.50
N LEU A 144 -0.85 -6.37 7.03
CA LEU A 144 -0.10 -7.57 7.39
C LEU A 144 0.19 -7.69 8.90
N ASP A 145 0.29 -6.55 9.59
CA ASP A 145 0.50 -6.46 11.04
C ASP A 145 -0.80 -6.40 11.86
N SER A 146 -1.96 -6.51 11.21
CA SER A 146 -3.25 -6.59 11.89
C SER A 146 -3.51 -7.99 12.48
N ALA A 147 -4.44 -8.07 13.44
CA ALA A 147 -4.84 -9.36 14.02
C ALA A 147 -5.52 -10.30 13.01
N GLU A 148 -6.16 -9.73 11.98
CA GLU A 148 -6.82 -10.46 10.89
C GLU A 148 -6.41 -9.88 9.52
N PRO A 149 -5.22 -10.21 9.00
CA PRO A 149 -4.76 -9.71 7.71
C PRO A 149 -5.63 -10.21 6.56
N ARG A 150 -6.05 -9.30 5.66
CA ARG A 150 -6.86 -9.63 4.49
C ARG A 150 -6.20 -9.11 3.22
N GLN A 151 -5.82 -10.04 2.35
CA GLN A 151 -5.19 -9.71 1.09
C GLN A 151 -6.16 -9.08 0.10
N VAL A 152 -5.64 -8.19 -0.74
CA VAL A 152 -6.35 -7.66 -1.89
C VAL A 152 -6.42 -8.74 -2.97
N VAL A 153 -7.58 -8.88 -3.61
CA VAL A 153 -7.87 -9.87 -4.67
C VAL A 153 -8.45 -9.18 -5.91
N CYS A 154 -8.70 -9.94 -6.98
CA CYS A 154 -9.14 -9.40 -8.27
C CYS A 154 -10.43 -8.56 -8.16
N SER A 155 -11.35 -8.98 -7.29
CA SER A 155 -12.65 -8.35 -7.03
C SER A 155 -12.64 -7.24 -5.98
N SER A 156 -11.50 -6.98 -5.31
CA SER A 156 -11.44 -5.97 -4.25
C SER A 156 -11.85 -4.57 -4.75
N PRO A 157 -12.29 -3.65 -3.86
CA PRO A 157 -12.72 -2.31 -4.27
C PRO A 157 -11.62 -1.47 -4.96
N PHE A 158 -12.04 -0.33 -5.53
CA PHE A 158 -11.12 0.71 -6.01
C PHE A 158 -10.19 1.21 -4.88
N GLN A 159 -9.04 1.79 -5.23
CA GLN A 159 -8.04 2.30 -4.27
C GLN A 159 -7.44 1.28 -3.28
N THR A 160 -7.63 -0.02 -3.49
CA THR A 160 -7.00 -1.10 -2.69
C THR A 160 -5.56 -1.44 -3.12
N HIS A 161 -4.88 -0.54 -3.83
CA HIS A 161 -3.49 -0.71 -4.28
C HIS A 161 -3.21 -1.98 -5.11
N LYS A 162 -4.18 -2.45 -5.91
CA LYS A 162 -4.03 -3.65 -6.75
C LYS A 162 -2.87 -3.61 -7.74
N ARG A 163 -2.48 -2.42 -8.20
CA ARG A 163 -1.50 -2.27 -9.29
C ARG A 163 -0.09 -2.17 -8.73
N PHE A 164 0.80 -3.02 -9.22
CA PHE A 164 2.23 -2.81 -9.05
C PHE A 164 2.74 -1.84 -10.13
N LYS A 165 3.82 -1.14 -9.83
CA LYS A 165 4.46 -0.16 -10.72
C LYS A 165 5.75 -0.75 -11.29
N VAL A 166 6.01 -0.55 -12.57
CA VAL A 166 7.26 -0.92 -13.25
C VAL A 166 7.98 0.36 -13.69
N ALA A 167 9.03 0.73 -12.98
CA ALA A 167 9.93 1.82 -13.36
C ALA A 167 10.89 1.36 -14.45
N MET A 168 10.76 1.97 -15.62
CA MET A 168 11.64 1.76 -16.76
C MET A 168 12.87 2.65 -16.64
N LEU A 169 14.07 2.07 -16.64
CA LEU A 169 15.33 2.78 -16.34
C LEU A 169 16.04 3.28 -17.60
N PRO A 170 17.09 4.12 -17.49
CA PRO A 170 17.79 4.67 -18.67
C PRO A 170 18.34 3.61 -19.64
N SER A 171 18.69 2.42 -19.14
CA SER A 171 19.12 1.25 -19.93
C SER A 171 18.06 0.70 -20.88
N THR A 172 16.80 1.14 -20.76
CA THR A 172 15.72 0.74 -21.67
C THR A 172 15.59 1.64 -22.90
N VAL A 173 16.45 2.66 -23.03
CA VAL A 173 16.43 3.64 -24.14
C VAL A 173 17.83 4.19 -24.48
N ASP A 174 18.89 3.46 -24.13
CA ASP A 174 20.27 3.91 -24.30
C ASP A 174 20.91 3.46 -25.63
N GLY A 175 20.17 2.75 -26.47
CA GLY A 175 20.59 2.18 -27.74
C GLY A 175 21.42 0.91 -27.60
N GLN A 176 21.39 0.24 -26.44
CA GLN A 176 22.21 -0.94 -26.15
C GLN A 176 21.36 -2.14 -25.70
N GLY A 177 21.82 -3.35 -26.07
CA GLY A 177 21.17 -4.60 -25.67
C GLY A 177 19.71 -4.69 -26.12
N SER A 178 18.87 -5.25 -25.26
CA SER A 178 17.45 -5.50 -25.60
C SER A 178 16.53 -4.30 -25.37
N GLU A 179 17.00 -3.21 -24.75
CA GLU A 179 16.21 -1.99 -24.44
C GLU A 179 14.82 -2.28 -23.82
N SER A 180 14.71 -3.36 -23.04
CA SER A 180 13.42 -3.91 -22.61
C SER A 180 13.48 -4.45 -21.19
N ILE A 181 12.33 -4.51 -20.52
CA ILE A 181 12.15 -5.11 -19.20
C ILE A 181 11.39 -6.42 -19.36
N ASP A 182 11.89 -7.48 -18.74
CA ASP A 182 11.31 -8.82 -18.82
C ASP A 182 10.80 -9.28 -17.44
N LEU A 183 9.47 -9.35 -17.32
CA LEU A 183 8.79 -9.95 -16.16
C LEU A 183 8.53 -11.43 -16.47
N VAL A 184 9.25 -12.32 -15.79
CA VAL A 184 9.14 -13.77 -16.00
C VAL A 184 8.15 -14.37 -15.00
N PHE A 185 7.26 -15.25 -15.46
CA PHE A 185 6.26 -15.90 -14.62
C PHE A 185 6.34 -17.42 -14.71
N ASN A 186 6.25 -18.08 -13.57
CA ASN A 186 6.17 -19.53 -13.42
C ASN A 186 4.74 -20.01 -13.65
N VAL A 187 4.60 -21.04 -14.48
CA VAL A 187 3.33 -21.71 -14.78
C VAL A 187 3.37 -23.16 -14.29
N ALA A 188 2.26 -23.64 -13.74
CA ALA A 188 2.08 -25.04 -13.40
C ALA A 188 1.83 -25.87 -14.66
N PRO A 189 2.43 -27.07 -14.78
CA PRO A 189 2.27 -27.92 -15.95
C PRO A 189 0.90 -28.62 -15.93
N GLU A 190 -0.12 -27.91 -16.40
CA GLU A 190 -1.52 -28.35 -16.38
C GLU A 190 -2.17 -28.15 -17.77
N ALA A 191 -3.10 -29.03 -18.13
CA ALA A 191 -3.87 -28.92 -19.36
C ALA A 191 -5.07 -27.99 -19.16
N GLY A 192 -5.26 -27.04 -20.08
CA GLY A 192 -6.36 -26.08 -20.03
C GLY A 192 -5.93 -24.70 -20.51
N GLU A 193 -6.84 -23.74 -20.42
CA GLU A 193 -6.57 -22.36 -20.76
C GLU A 193 -7.22 -21.42 -19.75
N ARG A 194 -6.48 -20.38 -19.34
CA ARG A 194 -6.94 -19.37 -18.40
C ARG A 194 -6.57 -17.98 -18.85
N THR A 195 -7.43 -17.04 -18.49
CA THR A 195 -7.23 -15.61 -18.71
C THR A 195 -6.92 -14.95 -17.37
N TYR A 196 -5.87 -14.13 -17.35
CA TYR A 196 -5.44 -13.33 -16.21
C TYR A 196 -5.53 -11.84 -16.53
N GLU A 197 -6.26 -11.07 -15.72
CA GLU A 197 -6.25 -9.60 -15.76
C GLU A 197 -4.93 -9.09 -15.18
N MET A 198 -4.25 -8.19 -15.90
CA MET A 198 -3.02 -7.58 -15.41
C MET A 198 -3.32 -6.26 -14.70
N TYR A 199 -2.96 -6.18 -13.42
CA TYR A 199 -2.98 -4.93 -12.65
C TYR A 199 -1.59 -4.32 -12.60
N GLN A 200 -1.24 -3.55 -13.63
CA GLN A 200 0.07 -2.94 -13.80
C GLN A 200 -0.02 -1.42 -14.01
N LYS A 201 0.99 -0.69 -13.54
CA LYS A 201 1.38 0.63 -14.02
C LYS A 201 2.81 0.56 -14.57
N ILE A 202 3.10 1.33 -15.60
CA ILE A 202 4.47 1.58 -16.07
C ILE A 202 4.85 3.03 -15.79
N ASN A 203 6.12 3.24 -15.49
CA ASN A 203 6.68 4.49 -14.99
C ASN A 203 7.87 4.90 -15.87
N ASN A 204 7.86 6.11 -16.40
CA ASN A 204 9.00 6.64 -17.15
C ASN A 204 10.12 7.13 -16.21
N TRP A 205 11.05 6.25 -15.85
CA TRP A 205 12.27 6.58 -15.09
C TRP A 205 13.52 6.55 -15.99
N THR A 206 13.31 6.67 -17.29
CA THR A 206 14.37 6.53 -18.30
C THR A 206 15.29 7.74 -18.35
N GLY A 207 14.91 8.83 -17.67
CA GLY A 207 15.58 10.13 -17.73
C GLY A 207 15.32 10.90 -19.03
N ARG A 208 14.50 10.36 -19.95
CA ARG A 208 14.13 10.97 -21.23
C ARG A 208 12.62 10.89 -21.45
N ARG A 209 12.08 11.74 -22.33
CA ARG A 209 10.68 11.62 -22.73
C ARG A 209 10.45 10.34 -23.54
N LEU A 210 9.23 9.80 -23.45
CA LEU A 210 8.80 8.64 -24.23
C LEU A 210 7.66 9.04 -25.17
N ALA A 211 7.70 8.49 -26.39
CA ALA A 211 6.63 8.64 -27.38
C ALA A 211 5.58 7.54 -27.29
N GLY A 212 5.84 6.48 -26.51
CA GLY A 212 4.98 5.31 -26.45
C GLY A 212 5.66 4.13 -25.78
N PHE A 213 5.09 2.95 -25.96
CA PHE A 213 5.63 1.69 -25.47
C PHE A 213 5.03 0.50 -26.22
N LYS A 214 5.60 -0.68 -25.99
CA LYS A 214 5.09 -1.97 -26.45
C LYS A 214 5.07 -2.95 -25.28
N VAL A 215 4.05 -3.82 -25.25
CA VAL A 215 3.96 -4.96 -24.33
C VAL A 215 3.92 -6.24 -25.18
N GLU A 216 4.80 -7.19 -24.89
CA GLU A 216 4.90 -8.45 -25.63
C GLU A 216 4.81 -9.64 -24.69
N VAL A 217 4.29 -10.77 -25.17
CA VAL A 217 4.33 -12.06 -24.48
C VAL A 217 5.16 -13.08 -25.26
N GLY A 218 5.95 -13.87 -24.53
CA GLY A 218 6.87 -14.81 -25.14
C GLY A 218 7.69 -15.59 -24.12
N PHE A 219 8.92 -15.96 -24.48
CA PHE A 219 9.80 -16.81 -23.70
C PHE A 219 11.23 -16.26 -23.67
N GLY A 220 11.91 -16.34 -22.53
CA GLY A 220 13.30 -15.92 -22.39
C GLY A 220 13.46 -14.46 -21.92
N VAL A 221 14.70 -14.02 -21.75
CA VAL A 221 15.06 -12.71 -21.21
C VAL A 221 16.17 -12.07 -22.06
N GLY A 222 16.17 -10.75 -22.17
CA GLY A 222 17.14 -9.97 -22.94
C GLY A 222 17.13 -10.36 -24.42
N ASP A 223 18.31 -10.51 -25.00
CA ASP A 223 18.47 -10.90 -26.41
C ASP A 223 17.98 -12.33 -26.72
N ALA A 224 17.74 -13.15 -25.70
CA ALA A 224 17.21 -14.50 -25.87
C ALA A 224 15.68 -14.56 -25.88
N PHE A 225 15.00 -13.42 -25.68
CA PHE A 225 13.54 -13.38 -25.73
C PHE A 225 13.01 -13.67 -27.14
N GLN A 226 12.03 -14.55 -27.21
CA GLN A 226 11.30 -14.89 -28.42
C GLN A 226 9.81 -14.70 -28.16
N ARG A 227 9.16 -13.90 -29.01
CA ARG A 227 7.70 -13.72 -28.96
C ARG A 227 6.97 -15.04 -29.19
N ALA A 228 5.76 -15.18 -28.63
CA ALA A 228 4.95 -16.38 -28.79
C ALA A 228 4.71 -16.74 -30.27
N SER A 229 4.45 -15.76 -31.14
CA SER A 229 4.26 -15.97 -32.58
C SER A 229 5.51 -16.48 -33.28
N ALA A 230 6.70 -16.08 -32.84
CA ALA A 230 7.96 -16.49 -33.44
C ALA A 230 8.25 -17.99 -33.22
N VAL A 231 7.62 -18.61 -32.21
CA VAL A 231 7.77 -20.03 -31.88
C VAL A 231 6.47 -20.82 -32.09
N GLY A 232 5.45 -20.22 -32.73
CA GLY A 232 4.18 -20.89 -33.00
C GLY A 232 3.31 -21.16 -31.76
N ALA A 233 3.47 -20.38 -30.69
CA ALA A 233 2.77 -20.58 -29.41
C ALA A 233 1.60 -19.61 -29.18
N THR A 234 1.25 -18.74 -30.14
CA THR A 234 0.22 -17.69 -29.94
C THR A 234 -1.15 -18.25 -29.56
N GLU A 235 -1.52 -19.44 -30.02
CA GLU A 235 -2.78 -20.11 -29.64
C GLU A 235 -2.84 -20.42 -28.14
N HIS A 236 -1.69 -20.59 -27.48
CA HIS A 236 -1.60 -20.96 -26.07
C HIS A 236 -0.90 -19.90 -25.21
N LEU A 237 -0.42 -18.82 -25.80
CA LEU A 237 0.14 -17.67 -25.09
C LEU A 237 -0.12 -16.40 -25.91
N ASN A 238 -1.11 -15.62 -25.49
CA ASN A 238 -1.48 -14.37 -26.16
C ASN A 238 -1.89 -13.29 -25.15
N ILE A 239 -1.94 -12.06 -25.64
CA ILE A 239 -2.31 -10.86 -24.91
C ILE A 239 -3.49 -10.19 -25.63
N ALA A 240 -4.41 -9.58 -24.89
CA ALA A 240 -5.59 -8.96 -25.49
C ALA A 240 -6.12 -7.76 -24.67
N VAL A 241 -6.89 -6.91 -25.34
CA VAL A 241 -7.61 -5.76 -24.76
C VAL A 241 -9.10 -5.82 -25.13
N PRO A 242 -9.87 -6.75 -24.53
CA PRO A 242 -11.23 -7.03 -24.99
C PRO A 242 -12.18 -5.83 -24.87
N SER A 243 -12.87 -5.49 -25.95
CA SER A 243 -13.73 -4.29 -26.01
C SER A 243 -14.98 -4.37 -25.12
N ASN A 244 -15.35 -5.57 -24.69
CA ASN A 244 -16.42 -5.80 -23.71
C ASN A 244 -15.97 -5.50 -22.26
N LEU A 245 -14.66 -5.44 -21.99
CA LEU A 245 -14.12 -5.10 -20.67
C LEU A 245 -13.78 -3.62 -20.56
N TRP A 246 -13.19 -3.08 -21.63
CA TRP A 246 -12.62 -1.73 -21.63
C TRP A 246 -12.90 -0.98 -22.92
N SER A 247 -13.16 0.31 -22.78
CA SER A 247 -13.09 1.26 -23.89
C SER A 247 -11.63 1.65 -24.18
N PRO A 248 -11.32 2.24 -25.35
CA PRO A 248 -9.96 2.68 -25.69
C PRO A 248 -9.35 3.61 -24.63
N THR A 249 -10.18 4.45 -24.01
CA THR A 249 -9.75 5.44 -22.99
C THR A 249 -9.60 4.84 -21.59
N GLN A 250 -9.59 3.51 -21.48
CA GLN A 250 -9.37 2.80 -20.21
C GLN A 250 -8.13 1.91 -20.28
N LEU A 251 -7.46 1.78 -21.42
CA LEU A 251 -6.39 0.77 -21.61
C LEU A 251 -5.02 1.23 -21.12
N ALA A 252 -4.59 2.44 -21.50
CA ALA A 252 -3.28 3.01 -21.16
C ALA A 252 -3.44 4.49 -20.83
N THR A 253 -3.66 4.81 -19.55
CA THR A 253 -4.06 6.17 -19.13
C THR A 253 -3.22 6.73 -17.99
N PHE A 254 -3.02 8.04 -18.00
CA PHE A 254 -2.52 8.79 -16.85
C PHE A 254 -3.60 8.87 -15.75
N SER A 255 -3.22 9.38 -14.58
CA SER A 255 -4.12 9.53 -13.42
C SER A 255 -5.38 10.34 -13.77
N ALA A 256 -6.55 9.82 -13.41
CA ALA A 256 -7.84 10.44 -13.70
C ALA A 256 -8.04 11.78 -12.96
N GLY A 257 -7.37 11.97 -11.81
CA GLY A 257 -7.36 13.26 -11.09
C GLY A 257 -6.56 14.36 -11.81
N LEU A 258 -5.70 13.98 -12.78
CA LEU A 258 -4.93 14.93 -13.58
C LEU A 258 -5.56 15.21 -14.94
N PHE A 259 -6.19 14.22 -15.57
CA PHE A 259 -6.73 14.35 -16.93
C PHE A 259 -8.08 13.63 -17.10
N GLY A 260 -9.01 14.27 -17.79
CA GLY A 260 -10.32 13.78 -18.22
C GLY A 260 -11.49 14.19 -17.33
N PRO A 261 -12.71 13.80 -17.73
CA PRO A 261 -13.94 14.20 -17.07
C PRO A 261 -14.11 13.53 -15.72
N VAL A 262 -15.11 14.00 -14.96
CA VAL A 262 -15.54 13.39 -13.70
C VAL A 262 -15.66 11.88 -13.88
N ASP A 263 -14.86 11.14 -13.11
CA ASP A 263 -14.97 9.69 -13.04
C ASP A 263 -15.78 9.28 -11.82
N LYS A 264 -16.44 8.13 -11.91
CA LYS A 264 -17.15 7.52 -10.77
C LYS A 264 -16.21 7.16 -9.60
N HIS A 265 -14.90 7.12 -9.84
CA HIS A 265 -13.89 6.74 -8.87
C HIS A 265 -13.18 7.92 -8.21
N THR A 266 -13.02 9.04 -8.92
CA THR A 266 -12.37 10.25 -8.37
C THR A 266 -13.39 11.26 -7.86
N GLY A 267 -14.60 11.32 -8.44
CA GLY A 267 -15.58 12.37 -8.13
C GLY A 267 -15.22 13.75 -8.66
N GLU A 268 -14.03 13.90 -9.25
CA GLU A 268 -13.46 15.16 -9.71
C GLU A 268 -13.00 15.09 -11.17
N VAL A 269 -12.97 16.24 -11.84
CA VAL A 269 -12.37 16.40 -13.17
C VAL A 269 -10.86 16.50 -13.08
N GLY A 270 -10.17 16.23 -14.19
CA GLY A 270 -8.72 16.35 -14.30
C GLY A 270 -8.21 17.77 -14.10
N PHE A 271 -7.14 17.91 -13.32
CA PHE A 271 -6.51 19.20 -13.01
C PHE A 271 -5.91 19.91 -14.26
N PHE A 272 -5.28 19.18 -15.17
CA PHE A 272 -4.60 19.73 -16.36
C PHE A 272 -5.46 19.70 -17.63
N ASP A 273 -6.46 18.83 -17.68
CA ASP A 273 -7.44 18.73 -18.77
C ASP A 273 -8.73 18.15 -18.16
N PRO A 274 -9.81 18.93 -18.00
CA PRO A 274 -11.02 18.46 -17.37
C PRO A 274 -11.93 17.67 -18.32
N ASP A 275 -11.63 17.66 -19.63
CA ASP A 275 -12.56 17.17 -20.66
C ASP A 275 -12.08 15.86 -21.29
N THR A 276 -10.76 15.64 -21.39
CA THR A 276 -10.19 14.53 -22.15
C THR A 276 -9.15 13.73 -21.35
N ARG A 277 -9.28 12.40 -21.34
CA ARG A 277 -8.30 11.50 -20.71
C ARG A 277 -6.97 11.57 -21.46
N ALA A 278 -5.87 11.69 -20.72
CA ALA A 278 -4.52 11.58 -21.26
C ALA A 278 -4.00 10.14 -21.20
N GLY A 279 -3.12 9.77 -22.15
CA GLY A 279 -2.54 8.44 -22.23
C GLY A 279 -2.22 8.04 -23.66
N PHE A 280 -2.36 6.76 -23.97
CA PHE A 280 -2.09 6.20 -25.30
C PHE A 280 -3.24 5.32 -25.78
N TYR A 281 -3.48 5.32 -27.08
CA TYR A 281 -4.24 4.26 -27.73
C TYR A 281 -3.41 2.98 -27.81
N ILE A 282 -4.08 1.84 -27.70
CA ILE A 282 -3.51 0.53 -28.05
C ILE A 282 -3.92 0.22 -29.48
N ASP A 283 -2.95 0.03 -30.37
CA ASP A 283 -3.17 -0.08 -31.81
C ASP A 283 -3.91 -1.37 -32.19
N GLU A 284 -3.76 -2.43 -31.40
CA GLU A 284 -4.42 -3.72 -31.56
C GLU A 284 -5.86 -3.73 -30.98
N TYR A 285 -6.34 -2.62 -30.41
CA TYR A 285 -7.73 -2.52 -29.98
C TYR A 285 -8.67 -2.56 -31.18
N VAL A 286 -9.51 -3.59 -31.23
CA VAL A 286 -10.65 -3.70 -32.15
C VAL A 286 -11.96 -3.83 -31.39
N ALA A 287 -13.03 -3.27 -31.96
CA ALA A 287 -14.38 -3.48 -31.44
C ALA A 287 -14.88 -4.88 -31.85
N GLY A 288 -15.40 -5.63 -30.88
CA GLY A 288 -15.90 -6.99 -31.10
C GLY A 288 -14.84 -8.05 -30.80
N ASP A 289 -14.78 -9.08 -31.63
CA ASP A 289 -13.86 -10.21 -31.43
C ASP A 289 -12.40 -9.76 -31.65
N GLN A 290 -11.61 -9.88 -30.61
CA GLN A 290 -10.18 -9.56 -30.63
C GLN A 290 -9.39 -10.67 -31.34
N PRO A 291 -8.58 -10.36 -32.35
CA PRO A 291 -7.67 -11.33 -32.93
C PRO A 291 -6.61 -11.74 -31.91
N LEU A 292 -6.11 -12.97 -32.04
CA LEU A 292 -4.98 -13.41 -31.22
C LEU A 292 -3.75 -12.59 -31.60
N THR A 293 -3.14 -11.97 -30.59
CA THR A 293 -1.88 -11.24 -30.72
C THR A 293 -0.97 -11.57 -29.55
N ASP A 294 0.33 -11.48 -29.74
CA ASP A 294 1.33 -11.57 -28.67
C ASP A 294 1.95 -10.19 -28.35
N THR A 295 1.41 -9.13 -28.94
CA THR A 295 1.94 -7.78 -28.91
C THR A 295 0.81 -6.78 -28.74
N LEU A 296 0.99 -5.82 -27.83
CA LEU A 296 0.22 -4.58 -27.73
C LEU A 296 1.16 -3.39 -27.95
N THR A 297 0.79 -2.51 -28.87
CA THR A 297 1.58 -1.37 -29.30
C THR A 297 0.86 -0.08 -28.94
N ALA A 298 1.57 0.84 -28.30
CA ALA A 298 1.06 2.14 -27.89
C ALA A 298 1.90 3.24 -28.54
N THR A 299 1.58 3.62 -29.78
CA THR A 299 2.35 4.62 -30.54
C THR A 299 1.64 5.96 -30.70
N ARG A 300 0.35 6.03 -30.37
CA ARG A 300 -0.49 7.21 -30.60
C ARG A 300 -1.06 7.72 -29.28
N PRO A 301 -0.81 9.00 -28.91
CA PRO A 301 -1.39 9.56 -27.69
C PRO A 301 -2.91 9.70 -27.80
N LEU A 302 -3.58 9.65 -26.65
CA LEU A 302 -4.97 10.08 -26.51
C LEU A 302 -5.10 11.59 -26.81
N PRO A 303 -6.27 12.07 -27.24
CA PRO A 303 -6.44 13.44 -27.76
C PRO A 303 -6.44 14.55 -26.68
N SER A 304 -5.96 14.25 -25.47
CA SER A 304 -5.87 15.23 -24.39
C SER A 304 -4.86 16.33 -24.67
N ASP A 305 -4.97 17.39 -23.89
CA ASP A 305 -4.06 18.50 -23.87
C ASP A 305 -2.71 18.24 -23.16
N TYR A 306 -2.47 17.02 -22.66
CA TYR A 306 -1.21 16.64 -21.99
C TYR A 306 0.04 17.21 -22.68
N PRO A 307 0.25 17.02 -24.01
CA PRO A 307 1.48 17.48 -24.63
C PRO A 307 1.64 18.98 -24.70
N ASN A 308 0.52 19.70 -24.56
CA ASN A 308 0.40 21.13 -24.73
C ASN A 308 0.22 21.88 -23.41
N VAL A 309 0.40 21.24 -22.24
CA VAL A 309 0.24 21.93 -20.95
C VAL A 309 1.32 23.00 -20.75
N PRO A 310 0.96 24.22 -20.29
CA PRO A 310 -0.39 24.78 -20.20
C PRO A 310 -0.97 25.14 -21.57
N THR A 311 -2.26 24.91 -21.77
CA THR A 311 -2.89 24.97 -23.10
C THR A 311 -2.98 26.38 -23.66
N GLY A 312 -3.08 26.51 -24.99
CA GLY A 312 -3.28 27.79 -25.66
C GLY A 312 -2.01 28.64 -25.93
N ILE A 313 -0.83 28.13 -25.57
CA ILE A 313 0.46 28.87 -25.71
C ILE A 313 1.30 28.47 -26.93
N GLY A 314 0.82 27.49 -27.71
CA GLY A 314 1.51 26.90 -28.85
C GLY A 314 2.53 25.84 -28.47
N ALA A 315 2.76 24.88 -29.36
CA ALA A 315 3.62 23.70 -29.11
C ALA A 315 5.07 24.03 -28.74
N ALA A 316 5.61 25.16 -29.22
CA ALA A 316 6.98 25.59 -28.91
C ALA A 316 7.16 26.03 -27.44
N SER A 317 6.07 26.41 -26.77
CA SER A 317 6.07 26.85 -25.37
C SER A 317 5.48 25.80 -24.43
N ALA A 318 4.99 24.68 -24.97
CA ALA A 318 4.45 23.58 -24.20
C ALA A 318 5.54 22.92 -23.34
N GLN A 319 5.21 22.62 -22.09
CA GLN A 319 6.22 22.21 -21.11
C GLN A 319 6.32 20.69 -20.98
N PHE A 320 5.20 19.98 -21.16
CA PHE A 320 5.19 18.54 -20.96
C PHE A 320 5.73 17.80 -22.18
N GLY A 321 5.23 18.12 -23.39
CA GLY A 321 5.55 17.37 -24.60
C GLY A 321 5.03 15.93 -24.52
N PRO A 322 5.71 14.94 -25.12
CA PRO A 322 5.37 13.54 -24.90
C PRO A 322 5.51 13.14 -23.42
N TRP A 323 5.44 11.85 -23.12
CA TRP A 323 5.42 11.35 -21.75
C TRP A 323 6.69 11.73 -20.95
N LEU A 324 6.53 12.61 -19.95
CA LEU A 324 7.61 13.13 -19.11
C LEU A 324 8.31 12.02 -18.29
N PRO A 325 9.65 12.08 -18.14
CA PRO A 325 10.37 11.26 -17.16
C PRO A 325 10.26 11.84 -15.75
N ASN A 326 10.55 11.00 -14.74
CA ASN A 326 10.59 11.40 -13.33
C ASN A 326 11.54 12.57 -13.04
N SER A 327 12.61 12.74 -13.83
CA SER A 327 13.57 13.84 -13.72
C SER A 327 13.07 15.19 -14.26
N MET A 328 11.89 15.22 -14.87
CA MET A 328 11.30 16.42 -15.50
C MET A 328 9.90 16.73 -14.95
N LEU A 329 9.56 16.24 -13.76
CA LEU A 329 8.27 16.48 -13.15
C LEU A 329 8.18 17.88 -12.54
N PRO A 330 7.06 18.60 -12.72
CA PRO A 330 6.82 19.86 -12.03
C PRO A 330 6.53 19.64 -10.54
N THR A 331 6.77 20.68 -9.74
CA THR A 331 6.33 20.75 -8.35
C THR A 331 4.87 21.21 -8.29
N GLY A 332 4.05 20.53 -7.48
CA GLY A 332 2.69 20.89 -7.13
C GLY A 332 2.57 21.43 -5.70
N ILE A 333 1.50 22.18 -5.44
CA ILE A 333 0.99 22.46 -4.09
C ILE A 333 -0.26 21.60 -3.89
N PHE A 334 -0.29 20.89 -2.77
CA PHE A 334 -1.38 20.00 -2.40
C PHE A 334 -2.09 20.49 -1.15
N PHE A 335 -3.39 20.30 -1.10
CA PHE A 335 -4.25 20.66 0.04
C PHE A 335 -4.80 19.39 0.68
N ASP A 336 -4.55 19.22 1.97
CA ASP A 336 -5.18 18.18 2.79
C ASP A 336 -6.65 18.53 3.04
N ASP A 337 -7.53 17.99 2.20
CA ASP A 337 -8.97 18.25 2.19
C ASP A 337 -9.78 17.35 3.13
N ASP A 338 -9.24 16.19 3.52
CA ASP A 338 -9.88 15.24 4.44
C ASP A 338 -9.31 15.28 5.88
N GLY A 339 -8.25 16.06 6.11
CA GLY A 339 -7.62 16.22 7.41
C GLY A 339 -6.63 15.11 7.75
N ASN A 340 -6.38 14.17 6.83
CA ASN A 340 -5.52 13.03 7.02
C ASN A 340 -4.17 13.22 6.32
N PRO A 341 -3.05 13.41 7.07
CA PRO A 341 -1.74 13.60 6.46
C PRO A 341 -1.20 12.35 5.73
N ASP A 342 -1.85 11.19 5.88
CA ASP A 342 -1.45 9.93 5.26
C ASP A 342 -2.24 9.58 3.98
N THR A 343 -3.26 10.37 3.61
CA THR A 343 -4.00 10.20 2.35
C THR A 343 -3.43 11.11 1.25
N ASP A 344 -3.85 10.83 0.01
CA ASP A 344 -3.45 11.63 -1.15
C ASP A 344 -4.17 12.99 -1.10
N ALA A 345 -3.41 14.08 -0.96
CA ALA A 345 -3.93 15.44 -0.91
C ALA A 345 -4.29 15.98 -2.31
N ALA A 346 -5.27 16.89 -2.37
CA ALA A 346 -5.75 17.48 -3.61
C ALA A 346 -4.74 18.47 -4.24
N LEU A 347 -4.40 18.28 -5.52
CA LEU A 347 -3.53 19.22 -6.27
C LEU A 347 -4.28 20.54 -6.55
N VAL A 348 -3.74 21.67 -6.08
CA VAL A 348 -4.39 22.98 -6.23
C VAL A 348 -3.60 24.00 -7.06
N ALA A 349 -2.31 23.74 -7.26
CA ALA A 349 -1.42 24.59 -8.04
C ALA A 349 -0.18 23.82 -8.49
N TRP A 350 0.52 24.33 -9.50
CA TRP A 350 1.80 23.78 -9.95
C TRP A 350 2.76 24.89 -10.40
N TYR A 351 4.06 24.61 -10.36
CA TYR A 351 5.12 25.55 -10.73
C TYR A 351 5.62 25.27 -12.15
N GLY A 352 5.60 26.30 -13.00
CA GLY A 352 6.05 26.20 -14.38
C GLY A 352 6.11 27.56 -15.07
N TYR A 353 6.41 27.56 -16.37
CA TYR A 353 6.30 28.75 -17.21
C TYR A 353 4.84 29.14 -17.37
N ASN A 354 4.47 30.31 -16.86
CA ASN A 354 3.14 30.85 -16.97
C ASN A 354 3.09 31.87 -18.13
N PRO A 355 2.29 31.63 -19.18
CA PRO A 355 2.19 32.56 -20.31
C PRO A 355 1.61 33.92 -19.93
N ALA A 356 0.74 33.99 -18.92
CA ALA A 356 0.11 35.22 -18.47
C ALA A 356 1.11 36.18 -17.81
N THR A 357 2.22 35.65 -17.26
CA THR A 357 3.29 36.47 -16.66
C THR A 357 4.56 36.53 -17.51
N GLY A 358 4.65 35.70 -18.56
CA GLY A 358 5.84 35.59 -19.41
C GLY A 358 7.07 35.01 -18.68
N GLY A 359 6.87 34.26 -17.60
CA GLY A 359 7.95 33.76 -16.76
C GLY A 359 7.55 32.58 -15.88
N LEU A 360 8.51 32.03 -15.14
CA LEU A 360 8.26 30.95 -14.18
C LEU A 360 7.44 31.47 -12.98
N GLY A 361 6.45 30.71 -12.56
CA GLY A 361 5.60 31.04 -11.42
C GLY A 361 4.63 29.92 -11.08
N TRP A 362 3.95 30.09 -9.94
CA TRP A 362 2.84 29.22 -9.55
C TRP A 362 1.60 29.53 -10.37
N MET A 363 0.86 28.49 -10.76
CA MET A 363 -0.37 28.64 -11.50
C MET A 363 -1.41 27.58 -11.14
N ARG A 364 -2.67 27.92 -11.37
CA ARG A 364 -3.84 27.04 -11.17
C ARG A 364 -3.96 26.00 -12.29
N GLY A 365 -5.00 25.17 -12.21
CA GLY A 365 -5.31 24.15 -13.21
C GLY A 365 -6.02 24.73 -14.45
N ALA A 366 -6.45 23.82 -15.33
CA ALA A 366 -7.10 24.17 -16.59
C ALA A 366 -8.46 24.87 -16.39
N ARG A 367 -9.20 24.53 -15.31
CA ARG A 367 -10.50 25.17 -15.01
C ARG A 367 -10.38 26.67 -14.75
N GLU A 368 -9.28 27.08 -14.15
CA GLU A 368 -8.94 28.48 -13.94
C GLU A 368 -8.06 29.04 -15.07
N SER A 369 -8.02 28.37 -16.23
CA SER A 369 -7.23 28.78 -17.40
C SER A 369 -5.75 29.01 -17.08
N PHE A 370 -5.19 28.17 -16.19
CA PHE A 370 -3.80 28.29 -15.74
C PHE A 370 -3.45 29.68 -15.17
N ALA A 371 -4.41 30.33 -14.51
CA ALA A 371 -4.22 31.63 -13.89
C ALA A 371 -2.99 31.65 -12.96
N ALA A 372 -2.19 32.71 -13.08
CA ALA A 372 -1.04 32.92 -12.21
C ALA A 372 -1.48 33.15 -10.76
N ILE A 373 -0.75 32.56 -9.81
CA ILE A 373 -1.00 32.73 -8.39
C ILE A 373 -0.01 33.78 -7.84
N PRO A 374 -0.49 34.89 -7.27
CA PRO A 374 0.38 35.92 -6.69
C PRO A 374 1.23 35.38 -5.53
N ALA A 375 2.42 35.96 -5.35
CA ALA A 375 3.32 35.57 -4.27
C ALA A 375 2.70 35.68 -2.86
N THR A 376 1.83 36.66 -2.64
CA THR A 376 1.10 36.85 -1.37
C THR A 376 0.16 35.71 -1.06
N GLU A 377 -0.44 35.09 -2.08
CA GLU A 377 -1.33 33.95 -1.90
C GLU A 377 -0.54 32.67 -1.59
N ILE A 378 0.60 32.46 -2.24
CA ILE A 378 1.51 31.35 -1.92
C ILE A 378 2.06 31.48 -0.49
N GLN A 379 2.37 32.70 -0.04
CA GLN A 379 2.76 32.96 1.34
C GLN A 379 1.63 32.64 2.33
N ALA A 380 0.38 32.97 1.98
CA ALA A 380 -0.78 32.60 2.80
C ALA A 380 -1.00 31.09 2.84
N MET A 381 -0.80 30.38 1.73
CA MET A 381 -0.78 28.91 1.70
C MET A 381 0.35 28.35 2.57
N GLY A 382 1.56 28.93 2.51
CA GLY A 382 2.70 28.54 3.33
C GLY A 382 2.45 28.70 4.84
N ALA A 383 1.71 29.74 5.23
CA ALA A 383 1.28 29.95 6.62
C ALA A 383 0.18 28.97 7.08
N ASN A 384 -0.52 28.30 6.16
CA ASN A 384 -1.58 27.35 6.47
C ASN A 384 -1.02 25.92 6.61
N LEU A 385 -1.34 25.27 7.74
CA LEU A 385 -0.79 23.96 8.10
C LEU A 385 -1.33 22.78 7.27
N SER A 386 -2.34 22.99 6.44
CA SER A 386 -2.95 21.96 5.58
C SER A 386 -2.37 21.91 4.17
N TYR A 387 -1.47 22.81 3.79
CA TYR A 387 -0.83 22.78 2.48
C TYR A 387 0.57 22.16 2.54
N THR A 388 0.87 21.33 1.55
CA THR A 388 2.19 20.73 1.31
C THR A 388 2.63 20.98 -0.13
N SER A 389 3.90 20.72 -0.43
CA SER A 389 4.43 20.81 -1.80
C SER A 389 5.33 19.65 -2.11
N GLY A 390 5.30 19.18 -3.35
CA GLY A 390 6.09 18.03 -3.81
C GLY A 390 6.02 17.87 -5.32
N VAL A 391 6.76 16.91 -5.87
CA VAL A 391 6.64 16.59 -7.30
C VAL A 391 5.28 15.97 -7.62
N ILE A 392 4.73 16.27 -8.80
CA ILE A 392 3.49 15.63 -9.29
C ILE A 392 3.88 14.29 -9.93
N ASP A 393 4.12 13.28 -9.10
CA ASP A 393 4.60 11.94 -9.50
C ASP A 393 3.64 11.24 -10.47
N ASP A 394 2.34 11.51 -10.39
CA ASP A 394 1.31 10.92 -11.23
C ASP A 394 1.47 11.20 -12.73
N LEU A 395 2.21 12.24 -13.11
CA LEU A 395 2.54 12.53 -14.52
C LEU A 395 3.50 11.52 -15.15
N VAL A 396 4.19 10.71 -14.34
CA VAL A 396 5.10 9.67 -14.82
C VAL A 396 4.41 8.31 -14.98
N ASN A 397 3.19 8.16 -14.45
CA ASN A 397 2.46 6.90 -14.30
C ASN A 397 1.49 6.66 -15.46
N VAL A 398 1.65 5.59 -16.24
CA VAL A 398 0.61 5.09 -17.15
C VAL A 398 0.04 3.79 -16.58
N GLY A 399 -1.25 3.81 -16.25
CA GLY A 399 -2.00 2.62 -15.83
C GLY A 399 -2.38 1.78 -17.03
N LEU A 400 -2.08 0.48 -16.97
CA LEU A 400 -2.37 -0.49 -18.02
C LEU A 400 -3.53 -1.41 -17.61
N ASN A 401 -4.41 -1.71 -18.56
CA ASN A 401 -5.43 -2.75 -18.45
C ASN A 401 -5.38 -3.62 -19.70
N TYR A 402 -5.05 -4.89 -19.50
CA TYR A 402 -5.04 -5.92 -20.53
C TYR A 402 -5.20 -7.29 -19.87
N VAL A 403 -5.45 -8.31 -20.67
CA VAL A 403 -5.45 -9.70 -20.22
C VAL A 403 -4.35 -10.49 -20.90
N VAL A 404 -3.82 -11.50 -20.20
CA VAL A 404 -2.96 -12.53 -20.77
C VAL A 404 -3.69 -13.85 -20.72
N ARG A 405 -3.76 -14.53 -21.86
CA ARG A 405 -4.31 -15.88 -21.99
C ARG A 405 -3.16 -16.88 -22.03
N ILE A 406 -3.29 -17.89 -21.18
CA ILE A 406 -2.24 -18.87 -20.90
C ILE A 406 -2.89 -20.24 -21.04
N GLY A 407 -2.44 -20.98 -22.04
CA GLY A 407 -2.89 -22.31 -22.41
C GLY A 407 -2.06 -23.42 -21.78
N ASP A 408 -2.09 -24.59 -22.40
CA ASP A 408 -1.40 -25.79 -21.92
C ASP A 408 0.12 -25.61 -22.00
N VAL A 409 0.80 -25.67 -20.85
CA VAL A 409 2.26 -25.51 -20.75
C VAL A 409 3.02 -26.59 -21.50
N ALA A 410 2.43 -27.77 -21.75
CA ALA A 410 3.05 -28.81 -22.57
C ALA A 410 3.32 -28.35 -24.02
N THR A 411 2.64 -27.29 -24.46
CA THR A 411 2.82 -26.67 -25.79
C THR A 411 3.92 -25.62 -25.81
N PHE A 412 4.45 -25.22 -24.65
CA PHE A 412 5.53 -24.25 -24.58
C PHE A 412 6.85 -24.86 -25.06
N PRO A 413 7.78 -24.04 -25.60
CA PRO A 413 9.11 -24.52 -25.93
C PRO A 413 9.76 -25.18 -24.69
N THR A 414 10.40 -26.33 -24.88
CA THR A 414 11.07 -27.04 -23.76
C THR A 414 12.10 -26.17 -23.04
N THR A 415 12.73 -25.24 -23.77
CA THR A 415 13.67 -24.25 -23.25
C THR A 415 13.03 -23.21 -22.32
N ALA A 416 11.70 -23.06 -22.35
CA ALA A 416 10.96 -22.14 -21.49
C ALA A 416 10.84 -22.64 -20.04
N ASN A 417 11.09 -23.93 -19.77
CA ASN A 417 11.09 -24.52 -18.42
C ASN A 417 9.86 -24.12 -17.58
N ASN A 418 8.66 -24.27 -18.15
CA ASN A 418 7.37 -23.91 -17.54
C ASN A 418 7.29 -22.43 -17.11
N THR A 419 7.87 -21.53 -17.91
CA THR A 419 7.74 -20.08 -17.71
C THR A 419 7.27 -19.39 -18.99
N PHE A 420 6.73 -18.19 -18.84
CA PHE A 420 6.61 -17.23 -19.93
C PHE A 420 7.09 -15.86 -19.46
N THR A 421 7.21 -14.92 -20.38
CA THR A 421 7.72 -13.58 -20.14
C THR A 421 6.75 -12.54 -20.68
N ILE A 422 6.44 -11.55 -19.86
CA ILE A 422 5.85 -10.28 -20.29
C ILE A 422 6.99 -9.29 -20.45
N ARG A 423 7.19 -8.81 -21.68
CA ARG A 423 8.20 -7.82 -22.02
C ARG A 423 7.55 -6.44 -22.15
N VAL A 424 8.18 -5.41 -21.58
CA VAL A 424 7.83 -4.01 -21.80
C VAL A 424 9.00 -3.30 -22.46
N THR A 425 8.75 -2.69 -23.62
CA THR A 425 9.74 -1.94 -24.40
C THR A 425 9.27 -0.49 -24.55
N PRO A 426 9.88 0.49 -23.89
CA PRO A 426 9.54 1.90 -24.10
C PRO A 426 10.00 2.38 -25.49
N ALA A 427 9.28 3.35 -26.04
CA ALA A 427 9.69 4.05 -27.26
C ALA A 427 10.21 5.44 -26.89
N ALA A 428 11.52 5.66 -27.04
CA ALA A 428 12.14 6.97 -26.78
C ALA A 428 11.53 8.06 -27.68
N ASP A 429 11.31 9.25 -27.10
CA ASP A 429 10.97 10.42 -27.89
C ASP A 429 12.17 10.84 -28.75
N THR A 430 11.91 11.03 -30.04
CA THR A 430 12.91 11.46 -31.05
C THR A 430 12.67 12.90 -31.53
N SER A 431 11.66 13.59 -30.98
CA SER A 431 11.31 14.96 -31.39
C SER A 431 12.40 16.00 -31.07
N GLY A 432 13.31 15.68 -30.15
CA GLY A 432 14.36 16.62 -29.70
C GLY A 432 13.83 17.73 -28.78
N SER A 433 12.63 17.58 -28.21
CA SER A 433 12.03 18.57 -27.32
C SER A 433 12.95 18.88 -26.13
N PRO A 434 13.26 20.17 -25.86
CA PRO A 434 14.12 20.55 -24.75
C PRO A 434 13.49 20.20 -23.40
N ALA A 435 14.30 20.11 -22.36
CA ALA A 435 13.79 19.98 -20.99
C ALA A 435 12.87 21.18 -20.64
N PRO A 436 11.78 20.96 -19.89
CA PRO A 436 10.94 22.06 -19.43
C PRO A 436 11.74 23.09 -18.62
N MET A 437 11.38 24.37 -18.72
CA MET A 437 12.11 25.46 -18.05
C MET A 437 12.13 25.39 -16.53
N PHE A 438 11.18 24.69 -15.91
CA PHE A 438 11.13 24.51 -14.45
C PHE A 438 12.08 23.42 -13.94
N VAL A 439 12.67 22.60 -14.82
CA VAL A 439 13.53 21.49 -14.39
C VAL A 439 14.78 22.00 -13.71
N GLY A 440 15.03 21.53 -12.49
CA GLY A 440 16.15 21.97 -11.66
C GLY A 440 15.98 23.40 -11.11
N VAL A 441 14.81 24.01 -11.28
CA VAL A 441 14.51 25.35 -10.73
C VAL A 441 13.72 25.19 -9.44
N GLN A 442 14.22 25.83 -8.38
CA GLN A 442 13.50 25.91 -7.12
C GLN A 442 12.29 26.85 -7.25
N PRO A 443 11.07 26.45 -6.82
CA PRO A 443 9.91 27.31 -6.90
C PRO A 443 10.09 28.64 -6.15
N ASN A 444 9.56 29.72 -6.72
CA ASN A 444 9.58 31.06 -6.13
C ASN A 444 8.20 31.73 -6.23
N PRO A 445 7.61 32.16 -5.10
CA PRO A 445 8.06 31.93 -3.71
C PRO A 445 7.96 30.45 -3.32
N LEU A 446 8.70 30.05 -2.29
CA LEU A 446 8.58 28.73 -1.70
C LEU A 446 7.32 28.61 -0.84
N LEU A 447 6.74 27.41 -0.79
CA LEU A 447 5.69 27.07 0.15
C LEU A 447 6.32 26.70 1.51
N VAL A 448 6.61 27.69 2.33
CA VAL A 448 7.22 27.50 3.67
C VAL A 448 6.42 28.18 4.77
N TYR A 449 6.48 27.61 5.97
CA TYR A 449 5.99 28.26 7.18
C TYR A 449 7.09 29.21 7.68
N SER A 450 6.85 30.52 7.55
CA SER A 450 7.90 31.54 7.77
C SER A 450 7.88 32.19 9.15
N SER A 451 6.90 31.87 9.99
CA SER A 451 6.78 32.45 11.33
C SER A 451 7.64 31.68 12.33
N SER A 452 8.49 32.39 13.07
CA SER A 452 9.16 31.87 14.27
C SER A 452 8.23 31.78 15.48
N VAL A 453 7.01 32.32 15.37
CA VAL A 453 5.96 32.07 16.35
C VAL A 453 5.24 30.79 15.94
N GLY A 454 5.37 29.75 16.76
CA GLY A 454 4.76 28.45 16.54
C GLY A 454 3.23 28.51 16.54
N ALA A 455 2.62 27.83 15.57
CA ALA A 455 1.19 27.58 15.48
C ALA A 455 0.89 26.09 15.69
N VAL A 456 -0.26 25.82 16.32
CA VAL A 456 -0.74 24.47 16.61
C VAL A 456 -2.17 24.32 16.13
N ARG A 457 -2.51 23.13 15.64
CA ARG A 457 -3.87 22.77 15.25
C ARG A 457 -4.16 21.33 15.61
N LEU A 458 -5.39 21.08 16.05
CA LEU A 458 -5.92 19.75 16.31
C LEU A 458 -7.25 19.66 15.56
N ASP A 459 -7.36 18.71 14.63
CA ASP A 459 -8.52 18.56 13.75
C ASP A 459 -9.25 17.23 14.00
N PRO A 460 -10.58 17.19 13.78
CA PRO A 460 -11.44 18.35 13.53
C PRO A 460 -11.68 19.19 14.80
N GLN A 461 -12.03 20.46 14.61
CA GLN A 461 -12.35 21.42 15.66
C GLN A 461 -13.64 22.20 15.32
N PRO A 462 -14.41 22.71 16.30
CA PRO A 462 -14.15 22.64 17.75
C PRO A 462 -14.50 21.29 18.38
N THR A 463 -15.15 20.41 17.62
CA THR A 463 -15.57 19.09 18.07
C THR A 463 -15.17 18.01 17.08
N PHE A 464 -15.14 16.77 17.57
CA PHE A 464 -14.92 15.58 16.76
C PHE A 464 -15.94 14.51 17.11
N ALA A 465 -16.29 13.67 16.13
CA ALA A 465 -17.12 12.49 16.37
C ALA A 465 -16.29 11.43 17.11
N ILE A 466 -16.86 10.81 18.14
CA ILE A 466 -16.21 9.71 18.87
C ILE A 466 -15.85 8.59 17.87
N GLY A 467 -14.61 8.10 17.94
CA GLY A 467 -14.01 7.15 17.01
C GLY A 467 -13.61 7.73 15.65
N GLY A 468 -13.79 9.04 15.44
CA GLY A 468 -13.34 9.74 14.24
C GLY A 468 -11.83 9.97 14.21
N LEU A 469 -11.32 10.32 13.03
CA LEU A 469 -9.92 10.69 12.83
C LEU A 469 -9.58 11.96 13.62
N LEU A 470 -8.46 11.93 14.32
CA LEU A 470 -7.86 13.09 14.97
C LEU A 470 -6.45 13.33 14.43
N THR A 471 -6.16 14.56 14.01
CA THR A 471 -4.86 14.94 13.45
C THR A 471 -4.28 16.13 14.21
N ALA A 472 -2.99 16.04 14.54
CA ALA A 472 -2.19 17.10 15.14
C ALA A 472 -1.30 17.74 14.09
N ARG A 473 -1.20 19.08 14.09
CA ARG A 473 -0.29 19.85 13.24
C ARG A 473 0.45 20.93 14.02
N VAL A 474 1.74 21.10 13.74
CA VAL A 474 2.59 22.20 14.24
C VAL A 474 3.19 22.93 13.05
N GLY A 475 3.10 24.25 13.02
CA GLY A 475 3.89 25.09 12.11
C GLY A 475 4.86 25.92 12.91
N ASP A 476 6.16 25.77 12.67
CA ASP A 476 7.19 26.57 13.33
C ASP A 476 8.43 26.60 12.44
N LYS A 477 8.85 27.81 12.04
CA LYS A 477 10.04 27.98 11.20
C LYS A 477 11.31 27.49 11.89
N ASP A 478 11.38 27.63 13.22
CA ASP A 478 12.59 27.37 13.98
C ASP A 478 12.85 25.86 14.15
N LEU A 479 11.86 25.02 13.85
CA LEU A 479 12.00 23.56 13.77
C LEU A 479 12.56 23.06 12.43
N ASN A 480 12.55 23.88 11.38
CA ASN A 480 13.06 23.54 10.06
C ASN A 480 14.55 23.95 9.97
N THR A 481 15.42 23.14 10.55
CA THR A 481 16.85 23.40 10.68
C THR A 481 17.69 22.87 9.51
N ASP A 482 17.23 21.81 8.84
CA ASP A 482 17.86 21.28 7.63
C ASP A 482 16.86 21.25 6.45
N PRO A 483 16.94 22.21 5.51
CA PRO A 483 16.00 22.30 4.41
C PRO A 483 16.10 21.14 3.40
N LEU A 484 17.05 20.22 3.55
CA LEU A 484 17.20 19.07 2.66
C LEU A 484 16.55 17.80 3.19
N VAL A 485 16.13 17.77 4.46
CA VAL A 485 15.63 16.55 5.12
C VAL A 485 14.35 16.88 5.87
N ALA A 486 13.35 16.01 5.77
CA ALA A 486 12.15 16.13 6.61
C ALA A 486 12.50 15.87 8.08
N GLU A 487 12.17 16.83 8.95
CA GLU A 487 12.48 16.76 10.38
C GLU A 487 11.31 16.23 11.21
N ALA A 488 11.50 16.06 12.53
CA ALA A 488 10.45 15.60 13.43
C ALA A 488 10.45 16.37 14.75
N VAL A 489 9.27 16.51 15.35
CA VAL A 489 9.07 17.19 16.63
C VAL A 489 8.15 16.38 17.54
N THR A 490 8.43 16.37 18.84
CA THR A 490 7.57 15.74 19.83
C THR A 490 6.68 16.78 20.51
N VAL A 491 5.37 16.53 20.53
CA VAL A 491 4.38 17.32 21.28
C VAL A 491 3.78 16.48 22.40
N ARG A 492 3.15 17.13 23.38
CA ARG A 492 2.37 16.46 24.42
C ARG A 492 0.90 16.45 24.05
N ILE A 493 0.25 15.29 24.15
CA ILE A 493 -1.20 15.14 24.01
C ILE A 493 -1.80 14.72 25.35
N SER A 494 -3.00 15.20 25.66
CA SER A 494 -3.70 14.87 26.89
C SER A 494 -5.21 14.95 26.74
N THR A 495 -5.95 14.30 27.63
CA THR A 495 -7.41 14.43 27.71
C THR A 495 -7.85 14.98 29.06
N SER A 496 -9.02 15.62 29.11
CA SER A 496 -9.66 16.01 30.38
C SER A 496 -10.07 14.82 31.25
N SER A 497 -10.02 13.59 30.71
CA SER A 497 -10.24 12.33 31.44
C SER A 497 -8.95 11.74 32.05
N GLY A 498 -7.79 12.34 31.79
CA GLY A 498 -6.51 11.97 32.41
C GLY A 498 -5.56 11.13 31.56
N LEU A 499 -5.87 10.86 30.28
CA LEU A 499 -4.87 10.30 29.36
C LEU A 499 -3.80 11.34 29.07
N GLN A 500 -2.55 10.91 28.97
CA GLN A 500 -1.43 11.76 28.57
C GLN A 500 -0.35 10.93 27.90
N ASP A 501 0.19 11.45 26.80
CA ASP A 501 1.28 10.82 26.07
C ASP A 501 2.08 11.86 25.26
N ASN A 502 3.17 11.42 24.65
CA ASN A 502 3.92 12.17 23.66
C ASN A 502 3.56 11.69 22.24
N LEU A 503 3.40 12.62 21.32
CA LEU A 503 3.17 12.35 19.90
C LEU A 503 4.32 12.91 19.08
N THR A 504 4.90 12.09 18.20
CA THR A 504 5.94 12.53 17.26
C THR A 504 5.29 12.93 15.94
N LEU A 505 5.49 14.17 15.53
CA LEU A 505 5.01 14.74 14.27
C LEU A 505 6.18 14.79 13.29
N VAL A 506 5.91 14.51 12.02
CA VAL A 506 6.91 14.53 10.94
C VAL A 506 6.63 15.67 9.99
N GLU A 507 7.69 16.33 9.53
CA GLU A 507 7.59 17.43 8.58
C GLU A 507 6.93 16.98 7.27
N GLN A 508 6.00 17.78 6.79
CA GLN A 508 5.15 17.49 5.62
C GLN A 508 5.85 17.89 4.32
N GLY A 509 7.05 17.36 4.14
CA GLY A 509 8.00 17.66 3.05
C GLY A 509 9.21 18.45 3.55
N PRO A 510 10.43 18.23 3.01
CA PRO A 510 11.61 18.98 3.39
C PRO A 510 11.42 20.50 3.21
N ASN A 511 11.99 21.29 4.13
CA ASN A 511 11.96 22.75 4.12
C ASN A 511 10.55 23.37 4.26
N ARG A 512 9.56 22.63 4.76
CA ARG A 512 8.17 23.10 4.86
C ARG A 512 7.93 23.90 6.13
N GLY A 513 8.54 23.52 7.25
CA GLY A 513 8.27 24.05 8.60
C GLY A 513 6.88 23.71 9.13
N VAL A 514 6.22 22.67 8.60
CA VAL A 514 4.93 22.16 9.10
C VAL A 514 5.05 20.67 9.34
N PHE A 515 4.63 20.23 10.52
CA PHE A 515 4.73 18.87 11.01
C PHE A 515 3.34 18.35 11.31
N ALA A 516 3.06 17.08 10.99
CA ALA A 516 1.76 16.48 11.27
C ALA A 516 1.87 15.02 11.74
N ALA A 517 0.83 14.55 12.42
CA ALA A 517 0.61 13.15 12.77
C ALA A 517 -0.86 12.87 13.09
N ILE A 518 -1.29 11.64 12.87
CA ILE A 518 -2.58 11.11 13.37
C ILE A 518 -2.43 10.74 14.85
N LEU A 519 -3.44 11.04 15.67
CA LEU A 519 -3.48 10.65 17.08
C LEU A 519 -3.87 9.16 17.23
N PRO A 520 -3.39 8.48 18.29
CA PRO A 520 -3.86 7.13 18.61
C PRO A 520 -5.36 7.08 18.92
N ASP A 521 -6.01 5.96 18.57
CA ASP A 521 -7.46 5.74 18.76
C ASP A 521 -7.93 5.93 20.21
N ALA A 522 -7.05 5.74 21.19
CA ALA A 522 -7.36 6.01 22.61
C ALA A 522 -7.78 7.48 22.87
N TYR A 523 -7.40 8.41 22.00
CA TYR A 523 -7.76 9.83 22.09
C TYR A 523 -9.05 10.17 21.33
N SER A 524 -9.46 9.35 20.35
CA SER A 524 -10.74 9.53 19.64
C SER A 524 -11.89 8.69 20.23
N ASN A 525 -11.58 7.58 20.89
CA ASN A 525 -12.54 6.70 21.59
C ASN A 525 -12.70 7.10 23.06
N VAL A 526 -13.15 8.34 23.29
CA VAL A 526 -13.34 8.92 24.62
C VAL A 526 -14.82 9.22 24.89
N LEU A 527 -15.16 9.45 26.17
CA LEU A 527 -16.53 9.82 26.54
C LEU A 527 -16.94 11.17 25.91
N PRO A 528 -18.22 11.35 25.56
CA PRO A 528 -18.73 12.65 25.11
C PRO A 528 -18.37 13.78 26.08
N GLY A 529 -17.99 14.94 25.55
CA GLY A 529 -17.54 16.10 26.34
C GLY A 529 -16.08 16.03 26.78
N THR A 530 -15.36 14.92 26.54
CA THR A 530 -13.91 14.86 26.79
C THR A 530 -13.18 15.84 25.89
N VAL A 531 -12.33 16.68 26.48
CA VAL A 531 -11.48 17.62 25.74
C VAL A 531 -10.13 16.96 25.50
N VAL A 532 -9.77 16.79 24.23
CA VAL A 532 -8.42 16.40 23.82
C VAL A 532 -7.61 17.68 23.60
N THR A 533 -6.40 17.74 24.15
CA THR A 533 -5.51 18.90 24.07
C THR A 533 -4.14 18.47 23.62
N MET A 534 -3.62 19.15 22.60
CA MET A 534 -2.22 19.11 22.21
C MET A 534 -1.50 20.34 22.77
N SER A 535 -0.27 20.15 23.21
CA SER A 535 0.61 21.20 23.72
C SER A 535 2.01 21.09 23.12
N TYR A 536 2.51 22.22 22.62
CA TYR A 536 3.81 22.38 21.97
C TYR A 536 4.55 23.55 22.60
N THR A 537 5.82 23.38 22.95
CA THR A 537 6.67 24.49 23.40
C THR A 537 7.39 25.07 22.20
N ASP A 538 7.05 26.31 21.87
CA ASP A 538 7.67 27.10 20.79
C ASP A 538 9.20 27.12 20.92
N ALA A 539 9.89 26.77 19.84
CA ALA A 539 11.32 26.52 19.86
C ALA A 539 12.15 27.78 20.11
N SER A 540 11.66 28.97 19.72
CA SER A 540 12.38 30.23 19.92
C SER A 540 11.85 31.06 21.09
N ALA A 541 10.57 30.91 21.46
CA ALA A 541 9.92 31.76 22.45
C ALA A 541 9.72 31.12 23.83
N SER A 542 10.10 29.84 24.03
CA SER A 542 9.83 29.07 25.27
C SER A 542 8.38 29.17 25.76
N THR A 543 7.45 29.45 24.84
CA THR A 543 6.04 29.70 25.13
C THR A 543 5.24 28.46 24.74
N VAL A 544 4.36 27.99 25.63
CA VAL A 544 3.50 26.85 25.33
C VAL A 544 2.32 27.28 24.48
N ARG A 545 2.17 26.64 23.32
CA ARG A 545 1.04 26.74 22.41
C ARG A 545 0.15 25.53 22.60
N THR A 546 -1.17 25.74 22.62
CA THR A 546 -2.15 24.66 22.81
C THR A 546 -3.26 24.71 21.76
N ALA A 547 -3.70 23.54 21.31
CA ALA A 547 -4.91 23.36 20.52
C ALA A 547 -5.76 22.27 21.16
N SER A 548 -7.08 22.44 21.14
CA SER A 548 -8.00 21.50 21.77
C SER A 548 -9.25 21.26 20.93
N THR A 549 -9.81 20.06 21.05
CA THR A 549 -11.09 19.68 20.43
C THR A 549 -11.89 18.80 21.40
N THR A 550 -13.22 18.84 21.28
CA THR A 550 -14.13 18.18 22.24
C THR A 550 -14.90 17.05 21.59
N ALA A 551 -14.95 15.90 22.25
CA ALA A 551 -15.70 14.74 21.78
C ALA A 551 -17.21 15.06 21.74
N GLN A 552 -17.84 14.86 20.60
CA GLN A 552 -19.26 15.07 20.37
C GLN A 552 -19.91 13.81 19.80
N GLY A 553 -21.11 13.50 20.29
CA GLY A 553 -21.90 12.36 19.86
C GLY A 553 -22.64 11.73 21.03
N ALA A 554 -23.69 10.96 20.73
CA ALA A 554 -24.16 9.98 21.71
C ALA A 554 -23.04 8.94 21.87
N PRO A 555 -22.69 8.51 23.09
CA PRO A 555 -21.79 7.38 23.23
C PRO A 555 -22.40 6.23 22.44
N VAL A 556 -21.65 5.59 21.53
CA VAL A 556 -22.06 4.26 21.11
C VAL A 556 -22.09 3.45 22.40
N PRO A 557 -23.26 3.02 22.89
CA PRO A 557 -23.28 2.28 24.14
C PRO A 557 -22.45 1.03 23.89
N ILE A 558 -21.42 0.81 24.70
CA ILE A 558 -20.78 -0.49 24.81
C ILE A 558 -21.90 -1.42 25.29
N LEU A 559 -22.56 -2.13 24.39
CA LEU A 559 -23.71 -2.96 24.75
C LEU A 559 -23.24 -4.03 25.73
N SER A 560 -22.11 -4.68 25.46
CA SER A 560 -21.38 -5.46 26.46
C SER A 560 -19.89 -5.52 26.13
N ASP A 561 -19.06 -5.67 27.15
CA ASP A 561 -17.60 -5.77 27.02
C ASP A 561 -17.11 -6.84 28.00
N VAL A 562 -16.97 -8.07 27.49
CA VAL A 562 -16.62 -9.23 28.32
C VAL A 562 -15.15 -9.57 28.15
N SER A 563 -14.40 -9.48 29.25
CA SER A 563 -12.99 -9.85 29.31
C SER A 563 -12.78 -11.11 30.14
N ILE A 564 -11.67 -11.80 29.88
CA ILE A 564 -11.20 -12.89 30.73
C ILE A 564 -10.46 -12.26 31.91
N THR A 565 -10.79 -12.67 33.13
CA THR A 565 -10.18 -12.13 34.36
C THR A 565 -9.23 -13.09 35.04
N ASN A 566 -9.32 -14.38 34.72
CA ASN A 566 -8.42 -15.40 35.24
C ASN A 566 -8.52 -16.70 34.44
N LEU A 567 -7.39 -17.35 34.19
CA LEU A 567 -7.30 -18.74 33.74
C LEU A 567 -6.41 -19.52 34.70
N ALA A 568 -7.02 -20.36 35.54
CA ALA A 568 -6.31 -21.20 36.50
C ALA A 568 -6.22 -22.64 35.99
N VAL A 569 -5.01 -23.05 35.64
CA VAL A 569 -4.65 -24.42 35.26
C VAL A 569 -3.59 -24.98 36.23
N PRO A 570 -3.52 -26.31 36.43
CA PRO A 570 -2.43 -26.91 37.21
C PRO A 570 -1.09 -26.72 36.49
N THR A 571 0.00 -26.42 37.20
CA THR A 571 1.33 -26.28 36.58
C THR A 571 1.95 -27.62 36.17
N THR A 572 1.54 -28.73 36.81
CA THR A 572 2.00 -30.07 36.47
C THR A 572 0.92 -31.11 36.74
N VAL A 573 0.78 -32.08 35.83
CA VAL A 573 -0.18 -33.20 35.93
C VAL A 573 0.51 -34.50 35.52
N LEU A 574 0.10 -35.63 36.09
CA LEU A 574 0.55 -36.95 35.65
C LEU A 574 -0.31 -37.46 34.49
N ASP A 575 0.30 -38.20 33.58
CA ASP A 575 -0.42 -38.90 32.51
C ASP A 575 -1.54 -39.78 33.07
N GLY A 576 -2.74 -39.67 32.49
CA GLY A 576 -3.97 -40.31 32.95
C GLY A 576 -4.67 -39.63 34.14
N GLN A 577 -4.10 -38.58 34.75
CA GLN A 577 -4.72 -37.88 35.87
C GLN A 577 -5.73 -36.82 35.41
N SER A 578 -6.93 -36.81 36.00
CA SER A 578 -7.90 -35.73 35.81
C SER A 578 -7.64 -34.53 36.72
N ARG A 579 -7.75 -33.32 36.18
CA ARG A 579 -7.71 -32.04 36.89
C ARG A 579 -8.82 -31.10 36.41
N THR A 580 -9.14 -30.12 37.24
CA THR A 580 -10.09 -29.07 36.90
C THR A 580 -9.34 -27.84 36.39
N LEU A 581 -9.77 -27.32 35.24
CA LEU A 581 -9.35 -26.04 34.68
C LEU A 581 -10.44 -25.02 35.00
N MET A 582 -10.06 -23.82 35.43
CA MET A 582 -11.03 -22.78 35.78
C MET A 582 -10.80 -21.52 34.94
N LEU A 583 -11.87 -21.02 34.34
CA LEU A 583 -11.87 -19.79 33.55
C LEU A 583 -12.86 -18.80 34.17
N SER A 584 -12.43 -17.57 34.42
CA SER A 584 -13.29 -16.49 34.92
C SER A 584 -13.41 -15.39 33.89
N ILE A 585 -14.62 -14.88 33.68
CA ILE A 585 -14.92 -13.74 32.82
C ILE A 585 -15.60 -12.63 33.64
N ALA A 586 -15.53 -11.40 33.15
CA ALA A 586 -16.29 -10.27 33.68
C ALA A 586 -16.83 -9.40 32.54
N ASN A 587 -18.06 -8.91 32.68
CA ASN A 587 -18.56 -7.82 31.84
C ASN A 587 -18.15 -6.48 32.46
N ASP A 588 -17.74 -5.52 31.64
CA ASP A 588 -17.28 -4.21 32.10
C ASP A 588 -18.35 -3.49 32.93
N LYS A 589 -17.91 -2.68 33.90
CA LYS A 589 -18.82 -1.94 34.78
C LYS A 589 -19.58 -0.82 34.06
N GLN A 590 -19.06 -0.35 32.94
CA GLN A 590 -19.61 0.72 32.10
C GLN A 590 -20.47 0.18 30.95
N ALA A 591 -20.60 -1.15 30.82
CA ALA A 591 -21.46 -1.77 29.82
C ALA A 591 -22.94 -1.35 29.97
N ALA A 592 -23.60 -1.09 28.86
CA ALA A 592 -24.98 -0.62 28.78
C ALA A 592 -26.03 -1.75 28.79
N ALA A 593 -25.62 -2.99 28.52
CA ALA A 593 -26.49 -4.16 28.50
C ALA A 593 -25.81 -5.42 29.11
N PRO A 594 -26.59 -6.43 29.50
CA PRO A 594 -26.05 -7.74 29.85
C PRO A 594 -25.44 -8.44 28.63
N ALA A 595 -24.35 -9.19 28.85
CA ALA A 595 -23.70 -9.94 27.81
C ALA A 595 -24.22 -11.38 27.73
N THR A 596 -24.33 -11.91 26.51
CA THR A 596 -24.59 -13.33 26.24
C THR A 596 -23.56 -13.85 25.24
N GLY A 597 -23.07 -15.06 25.46
CA GLY A 597 -21.96 -15.58 24.69
C GLY A 597 -21.51 -16.96 25.12
N GLU A 598 -20.30 -17.32 24.70
CA GLU A 598 -19.63 -18.55 25.09
C GLU A 598 -18.15 -18.31 25.40
N VAL A 599 -17.58 -19.16 26.23
CA VAL A 599 -16.13 -19.27 26.40
C VAL A 599 -15.64 -20.51 25.69
N LEU A 600 -14.44 -20.41 25.11
CA LEU A 600 -13.75 -21.49 24.44
C LEU A 600 -12.36 -21.67 25.08
N LEU A 601 -12.02 -22.90 25.45
CA LEU A 601 -10.72 -23.27 26.02
C LEU A 601 -10.14 -24.41 25.19
N THR A 602 -8.99 -24.18 24.55
CA THR A 602 -8.32 -25.12 23.65
C THR A 602 -6.94 -25.48 24.19
N GLY A 603 -6.56 -26.76 24.07
CA GLY A 603 -5.25 -27.29 24.43
C GLY A 603 -4.49 -27.75 23.18
N THR A 604 -3.16 -27.61 23.17
CA THR A 604 -2.31 -28.16 22.08
C THR A 604 -2.34 -29.69 21.98
N ASP A 605 -2.92 -30.37 22.98
CA ASP A 605 -3.22 -31.81 22.95
C ASP A 605 -4.50 -32.15 22.17
N GLY A 606 -5.17 -31.16 21.57
CA GLY A 606 -6.42 -31.30 20.83
C GLY A 606 -7.68 -31.27 21.71
N SER A 607 -7.54 -31.05 23.02
CA SER A 607 -8.70 -30.89 23.91
C SER A 607 -9.40 -29.55 23.66
N GLU A 608 -10.74 -29.58 23.63
CA GLU A 608 -11.58 -28.40 23.48
C GLU A 608 -12.72 -28.41 24.50
N PHE A 609 -12.94 -27.28 25.18
CA PHE A 609 -14.07 -27.08 26.07
C PHE A 609 -14.82 -25.80 25.74
N ARG A 610 -16.15 -25.89 25.73
CA ARG A 610 -17.06 -24.76 25.54
C ARG A 610 -18.04 -24.62 26.69
N ALA A 611 -18.38 -23.39 27.05
CA ALA A 611 -19.49 -23.13 27.96
C ALA A 611 -20.19 -21.82 27.62
N ALA A 612 -21.51 -21.86 27.49
CA ALA A 612 -22.32 -20.67 27.26
C ALA A 612 -22.53 -19.88 28.56
N PHE A 613 -22.70 -18.57 28.44
CA PHE A 613 -23.23 -17.69 29.46
C PHE A 613 -24.30 -16.79 28.87
N SER A 614 -25.31 -16.52 29.67
CA SER A 614 -26.33 -15.52 29.36
C SER A 614 -26.48 -14.52 30.50
N GLU A 615 -26.98 -13.34 30.16
CA GLU A 615 -27.38 -12.31 31.13
C GLU A 615 -26.26 -11.89 32.09
N LEU A 616 -25.01 -11.84 31.60
CA LEU A 616 -23.88 -11.36 32.40
C LEU A 616 -23.97 -9.83 32.49
N ARG A 617 -24.64 -9.34 33.54
CA ARG A 617 -24.86 -7.91 33.80
C ARG A 617 -23.55 -7.12 33.85
N ALA A 618 -23.61 -5.81 33.58
CA ALA A 618 -22.48 -4.90 33.74
C ALA A 618 -21.82 -5.05 35.12
N GLY A 619 -20.49 -5.15 35.15
CA GLY A 619 -19.69 -5.46 36.34
C GLY A 619 -19.83 -6.89 36.89
N GLY A 620 -20.67 -7.72 36.28
CA GLY A 620 -20.93 -9.10 36.65
C GLY A 620 -19.74 -10.00 36.30
N LYS A 621 -19.53 -11.04 37.12
CA LYS A 621 -18.47 -12.04 36.92
C LYS A 621 -19.05 -13.43 36.83
N ARG A 622 -18.47 -14.28 35.98
CA ARG A 622 -18.86 -15.70 35.87
C ARG A 622 -17.61 -16.57 35.80
N LYS A 623 -17.70 -17.75 36.41
CA LYS A 623 -16.61 -18.72 36.48
C LYS A 623 -17.07 -20.05 35.91
N PHE A 624 -16.25 -20.64 35.05
CA PHE A 624 -16.45 -21.93 34.42
C PHE A 624 -15.42 -22.93 34.95
N SER A 625 -15.80 -24.20 34.98
CA SER A 625 -14.95 -25.30 35.43
C SER A 625 -15.01 -26.44 34.44
N PHE A 626 -13.87 -26.83 33.91
CA PHE A 626 -13.75 -27.90 32.92
C PHE A 626 -12.91 -29.04 33.50
N ARG A 627 -13.30 -30.28 33.22
CA ARG A 627 -12.54 -31.45 33.67
C ARG A 627 -11.67 -31.95 32.52
N TRP A 628 -10.36 -31.81 32.66
CA TRP A 628 -9.38 -32.30 31.71
C TRP A 628 -8.68 -33.53 32.28
N THR A 629 -8.41 -34.52 31.43
CA THR A 629 -7.61 -35.70 31.79
C THR A 629 -6.39 -35.70 30.88
N ALA A 630 -5.22 -35.48 31.48
CA ALA A 630 -3.97 -35.39 30.74
C ALA A 630 -3.65 -36.72 30.06
N ARG A 631 -3.23 -36.66 28.79
CA ARG A 631 -2.78 -37.82 28.03
C ARG A 631 -1.51 -37.49 27.26
N LEU A 632 -0.47 -38.26 27.47
CA LEU A 632 0.74 -38.19 26.64
C LEU A 632 0.54 -38.99 25.35
N ALA A 633 1.04 -38.47 24.23
CA ALA A 633 1.13 -39.23 22.98
C ALA A 633 2.10 -40.41 23.11
N ASP A 634 3.21 -40.20 23.84
CA ASP A 634 4.11 -41.24 24.31
C ASP A 634 4.12 -41.25 25.86
N PRO A 635 3.61 -42.31 26.52
CA PRO A 635 3.52 -42.42 27.97
C PRO A 635 4.86 -42.27 28.72
N ARG A 636 6.01 -42.38 28.02
CA ARG A 636 7.35 -42.27 28.59
C ARG A 636 7.98 -40.89 28.45
N THR A 637 7.44 -40.05 27.56
CA THR A 637 8.04 -38.77 27.21
C THR A 637 7.17 -37.63 27.74
N PRO A 638 7.66 -36.80 28.70
CA PRO A 638 6.92 -35.63 29.16
C PRO A 638 6.57 -34.69 28.00
N ALA A 639 5.40 -34.06 28.08
CA ALA A 639 4.94 -33.09 27.08
C ALA A 639 4.34 -31.86 27.76
N THR A 640 4.39 -30.72 27.08
CA THR A 640 3.77 -29.48 27.54
C THR A 640 2.49 -29.24 26.75
N VAL A 641 1.37 -29.08 27.45
CA VAL A 641 0.10 -28.67 26.86
C VAL A 641 -0.07 -27.17 27.09
N GLU A 642 -0.12 -26.40 26.01
CA GLU A 642 -0.45 -24.99 26.06
C GLU A 642 -1.96 -24.82 25.94
N TRP A 643 -2.54 -24.09 26.88
CA TRP A 643 -3.96 -23.77 26.94
C TRP A 643 -4.19 -22.34 26.48
N ARG A 644 -5.15 -22.15 25.58
CA ARG A 644 -5.65 -20.85 25.14
C ARG A 644 -7.12 -20.71 25.49
N ALA A 645 -7.47 -19.67 26.25
CA ALA A 645 -8.85 -19.28 26.48
C ALA A 645 -9.25 -18.11 25.58
N SER A 646 -10.47 -18.13 25.07
CA SER A 646 -11.14 -17.03 24.37
C SER A 646 -12.59 -16.89 24.81
N VAL A 647 -13.17 -15.71 24.57
CA VAL A 647 -14.57 -15.42 24.83
C VAL A 647 -15.22 -14.91 23.54
N ILE A 648 -16.45 -15.37 23.29
CA ILE A 648 -17.26 -15.04 22.14
C ILE A 648 -18.54 -14.41 22.67
N VAL A 649 -18.88 -13.21 22.23
CA VAL A 649 -20.09 -12.47 22.62
C VAL A 649 -20.88 -12.18 21.35
N ASP A 650 -22.17 -12.50 21.34
CA ASP A 650 -23.06 -12.31 20.19
C ASP A 650 -22.52 -12.84 18.85
N GLY A 651 -21.76 -13.95 18.91
CA GLY A 651 -21.17 -14.61 17.74
C GLY A 651 -19.85 -14.02 17.25
N GLN A 652 -19.30 -13.02 17.94
CA GLN A 652 -17.98 -12.44 17.64
C GLN A 652 -16.99 -12.75 18.77
N THR A 653 -15.78 -13.17 18.41
CA THR A 653 -14.67 -13.28 19.37
C THR A 653 -14.32 -11.89 19.87
N VAL A 654 -14.19 -11.73 21.19
CA VAL A 654 -13.71 -10.47 21.76
C VAL A 654 -12.20 -10.39 21.54
N ASP A 655 -11.72 -9.32 20.92
CA ASP A 655 -10.30 -9.09 20.62
C ASP A 655 -9.67 -8.13 21.64
N GLY A 656 -8.42 -8.39 22.03
CA GLY A 656 -7.67 -7.57 22.99
C GLY A 656 -6.75 -8.39 23.90
N ILE A 657 -5.75 -7.75 24.52
CA ILE A 657 -4.79 -8.39 25.44
C ILE A 657 -5.51 -9.01 26.66
N ASP A 658 -6.65 -8.44 27.05
CA ASP A 658 -7.48 -8.93 28.17
C ASP A 658 -8.56 -9.96 27.74
N ALA A 659 -8.63 -10.29 26.45
CA ALA A 659 -9.63 -11.21 25.88
C ALA A 659 -9.06 -12.60 25.53
N SER A 660 -7.74 -12.79 25.66
CA SER A 660 -7.09 -14.09 25.51
C SER A 660 -6.04 -14.35 26.59
N TYR A 661 -6.07 -15.54 27.18
CA TYR A 661 -5.06 -15.97 28.16
C TYR A 661 -4.40 -17.25 27.66
N THR A 662 -3.06 -17.28 27.71
CA THR A 662 -2.27 -18.49 27.47
C THR A 662 -1.53 -18.92 28.72
N THR A 663 -1.45 -20.23 28.93
CA THR A 663 -0.71 -20.83 30.04
C THR A 663 -0.32 -22.26 29.69
N GLN A 664 0.70 -22.79 30.36
CA GLN A 664 1.27 -24.10 30.03
C GLN A 664 1.14 -25.08 31.21
N VAL A 665 0.89 -26.34 30.87
CA VAL A 665 0.86 -27.44 31.82
C VAL A 665 1.86 -28.51 31.41
N LEU A 666 2.79 -28.84 32.31
CA LEU A 666 3.70 -29.96 32.10
C LEU A 666 3.01 -31.28 32.46
N VAL A 667 2.84 -32.17 31.48
CA VAL A 667 2.36 -33.53 31.67
C VAL A 667 3.56 -34.46 31.83
N LYS A 668 3.65 -35.13 32.98
CA LYS A 668 4.73 -36.08 33.30
C LYS A 668 4.22 -37.52 33.18
N PRO A 669 5.08 -38.48 32.81
CA PRO A 669 4.76 -39.91 32.85
C PRO A 669 4.14 -40.34 34.18
N GLY A 670 3.11 -41.20 34.12
CA GLY A 670 2.50 -41.80 35.31
C GLY A 670 3.41 -42.83 35.99
N LYS A 671 3.16 -43.14 37.27
CA LYS A 671 3.98 -44.08 38.07
C LYS A 671 4.10 -45.51 37.51
N ASN A 672 3.28 -45.86 36.51
CA ASN A 672 3.25 -47.19 35.88
C ASN A 672 3.81 -47.21 34.44
N ALA A 673 4.39 -46.11 33.95
CA ALA A 673 5.01 -46.06 32.62
C ALA A 673 6.35 -46.84 32.64
N ARG A 674 6.30 -48.14 32.39
CA ARG A 674 7.48 -48.95 32.04
C ARG A 674 7.58 -49.15 30.54
#